data_AF-A0A973IN25-F1
#
_entry.id   AF-A0A973IN25-F1
#
_cell.length_a   1.000
_cell.length_b   1.000
_cell.length_c   1.000
_cell.angle_alpha   90.00
_cell.angle_beta   90.00
_cell.angle_gamma   90.00
#
_symmetry.space_group_name_H-M   'P 1'
#
loop_
_entity.id
_entity.type
_entity.pdbx_description
1 polymer ?
#
loop_
_entity_poly.entity_id
_entity_poly.type
_entity_poly.pdbx_seq_one_letter_code
_entity_poly.pdbx_strand_id
1 'polypeptide(L)'
;MRMFTLIFSFFIFSSFFALGQTYTINSGGTVSTCSGYFYDSGGSSGTYQNSEDYTMTLCSSNGGHITVAFSSFNIENNYDFLYIYDGPNTSSTLIGTYTSTTSPGTITSSGTCLTFRFTSDASITYDGWAASISCSSVATPTVQDCAGAIPLCFSTYSTSVSYSGQGNYPTEIPTHTPYSDNMCPGNCLLAGELNDVWYTFTVQNSGTVTFTITPNSSGDDYDWAVYNLTNAECADIYTNPSLQVSCNFCGISGSTGPTGGSSNSCMYGDPAYCTTYNAAINVTAGQTYVVNVSNFSSTQSGYSITFGGTAQVVDNTGPYLYNIVQSPACGQNQVVIRFSENVLCSSVQASDFTISGPGGPYTVTAVNGAICSAGGSYERDFVLTVSPAFVQGGTYTIGLVNNSVSDICSHPTGGQTLSFSVTGVSASASVVSNVSCYGGNNGSATASGTGGTPPYTYSWSNGSTSANPTGLTAGTYTVTVRDANNVCNATAQITISQPTQLNATISSTAVSCNGGSNGTATVSPSGGTAGYTYLWSNSSTSSSISGLTAGTYSVTVTDAHGCTIVKSTTVSQPTALSVTTSQTNVSCFGGNNGSATVSVSGGTPGYNYTWTNGQTTSTASGLSAGTYTVTIKDANNCSTTRTFTISQPTAVTASISSQTNVSCSGGTNGSATVLPGGGSAPYTYAWSNSQTTQTATGLAAGTYTVTVRDANNCSATTSVTISQPSALTVTISKTNVACNGGNTGSATANPSGGTAGYTYLWSNSQTTQTISGLSAGTYYVTVRDANNCSTTSSVTITQPSAVTASISSSTNVSCYGGNNGTATVSAGGGTPGYSYTWNTSPSQTTQTATGLIAGTYTVTVRDANNCSATTTVTINQPTQLTVSLSQNNVACNGGNSGSATATPSGGTPSYTYYMEHQSQSNYTNCNRINSRHLYRYRS
;
A
#
# COMPACT_ATOMS: atom_id res chain seq x y z
N MET A 1 -5.35 -19.69 -36.25
CA MET A 1 -4.88 -19.48 -37.63
C MET A 1 -3.38 -19.18 -37.57
N ARG A 2 -2.57 -20.12 -38.10
CA ARG A 2 -1.12 -20.10 -38.41
C ARG A 2 -0.12 -19.92 -37.25
N MET A 3 0.52 -21.00 -36.76
CA MET A 3 1.69 -21.76 -37.30
C MET A 3 3.03 -21.14 -36.87
N PHE A 4 3.77 -21.83 -36.00
CA PHE A 4 5.11 -22.35 -36.30
C PHE A 4 5.51 -23.44 -35.28
N THR A 5 6.16 -24.48 -35.79
CA THR A 5 6.41 -25.81 -35.20
C THR A 5 7.91 -25.98 -34.93
N LEU A 6 8.31 -26.55 -33.79
CA LEU A 6 9.61 -27.22 -33.51
C LEU A 6 9.46 -28.00 -32.19
N ILE A 7 9.10 -29.28 -32.17
CA ILE A 7 9.90 -30.53 -32.34
C ILE A 7 10.98 -30.76 -31.25
N PHE A 8 10.55 -31.60 -30.28
CA PHE A 8 11.19 -32.76 -29.63
C PHE A 8 12.41 -32.67 -28.68
N SER A 9 12.21 -33.42 -27.58
CA SER A 9 13.14 -34.21 -26.77
C SER A 9 13.92 -33.53 -25.65
N PHE A 10 13.53 -33.79 -24.40
CA PHE A 10 14.48 -34.37 -23.44
C PHE A 10 13.76 -35.26 -22.40
N PHE A 11 14.37 -36.41 -22.16
CA PHE A 11 13.89 -37.60 -21.48
C PHE A 11 13.68 -37.42 -19.96
N ILE A 12 12.72 -38.18 -19.44
CA ILE A 12 12.58 -38.56 -18.03
C ILE A 12 13.86 -39.32 -17.63
N PHE A 13 14.62 -38.81 -16.65
CA PHE A 13 15.65 -39.58 -15.96
C PHE A 13 15.11 -40.03 -14.60
N SER A 14 14.45 -41.18 -14.60
CA SER A 14 14.30 -42.03 -13.41
C SER A 14 15.53 -42.93 -13.35
N SER A 15 16.59 -42.49 -12.67
CA SER A 15 17.75 -43.35 -12.38
C SER A 15 17.46 -44.19 -11.15
N PHE A 16 17.11 -45.45 -11.37
CA PHE A 16 17.28 -46.52 -10.40
C PHE A 16 18.78 -46.63 -10.06
N PHE A 17 19.18 -46.23 -8.86
CA PHE A 17 20.46 -46.67 -8.31
C PHE A 17 20.28 -48.12 -7.86
N ALA A 18 21.03 -49.04 -8.45
CA ALA A 18 21.20 -50.38 -7.88
C ALA A 18 21.89 -50.21 -6.52
N LEU A 19 21.20 -50.53 -5.43
CA LEU A 19 21.75 -50.56 -4.08
C LEU A 19 22.84 -51.63 -4.03
N GLY A 20 24.11 -51.22 -3.99
CA GLY A 20 25.20 -52.13 -3.66
C GLY A 20 25.03 -52.63 -2.21
N GLN A 21 25.30 -53.90 -1.96
CA GLN A 21 25.20 -54.49 -0.61
C GLN A 21 26.10 -53.73 0.38
N THR A 22 25.56 -53.45 1.56
CA THR A 22 26.25 -52.67 2.60
C THR A 22 26.59 -53.52 3.81
N TYR A 23 27.78 -53.35 4.35
CA TYR A 23 28.32 -54.03 5.52
C TYR A 23 28.76 -52.98 6.55
N THR A 24 28.45 -53.17 7.83
CA THR A 24 28.84 -52.25 8.92
C THR A 24 29.63 -53.02 9.96
N ILE A 25 30.70 -52.45 10.52
CA ILE A 25 31.63 -53.21 11.37
C ILE A 25 30.99 -53.82 12.62
N ASN A 26 29.93 -53.20 13.15
CA ASN A 26 29.19 -53.67 14.32
C ASN A 26 28.33 -54.91 14.07
N SER A 27 28.16 -55.35 12.80
CA SER A 27 27.54 -56.66 12.54
C SER A 27 28.48 -57.82 12.88
N GLY A 28 29.80 -57.57 12.91
CA GLY A 28 30.83 -58.54 13.24
C GLY A 28 30.90 -59.76 12.32
N GLY A 29 31.76 -60.72 12.65
CA GLY A 29 31.85 -62.02 11.98
C GLY A 29 32.62 -62.03 10.66
N THR A 30 32.55 -63.14 9.92
CA THR A 30 33.22 -63.32 8.62
C THR A 30 32.22 -63.26 7.48
N VAL A 31 32.46 -62.37 6.52
CA VAL A 31 31.60 -62.15 5.35
C VAL A 31 32.36 -62.54 4.09
N SER A 32 31.78 -63.42 3.26
CA SER A 32 32.32 -63.75 1.94
C SER A 32 31.67 -62.87 0.86
N THR A 33 32.46 -62.01 0.21
CA THR A 33 31.96 -61.07 -0.82
C THR A 33 33.08 -60.60 -1.75
N CYS A 34 32.71 -60.14 -2.95
CA CYS A 34 33.63 -59.48 -3.88
C CYS A 34 33.14 -58.13 -4.38
N SER A 35 32.07 -57.59 -3.79
CA SER A 35 31.54 -56.27 -4.11
C SER A 35 30.65 -55.76 -2.98
N GLY A 36 30.70 -54.46 -2.70
CA GLY A 36 29.81 -53.83 -1.73
C GLY A 36 30.46 -52.62 -1.07
N TYR A 37 29.76 -52.04 -0.11
CA TYR A 37 30.26 -50.92 0.69
C TYR A 37 30.43 -51.34 2.14
N PHE A 38 31.56 -50.99 2.74
CA PHE A 38 31.90 -51.27 4.13
C PHE A 38 32.00 -49.97 4.92
N TYR A 39 31.23 -49.86 5.99
CA TYR A 39 31.14 -48.67 6.84
C TYR A 39 31.50 -48.99 8.30
N ASP A 40 31.72 -47.94 9.08
CA ASP A 40 31.71 -48.02 10.55
C ASP A 40 30.30 -48.36 11.09
N SER A 41 30.14 -48.32 12.41
CA SER A 41 28.88 -48.68 13.09
C SER A 41 27.73 -47.70 12.83
N GLY A 42 28.02 -46.46 12.44
CA GLY A 42 27.05 -45.43 12.07
C GLY A 42 26.49 -45.56 10.65
N GLY A 43 27.11 -46.37 9.79
CA GLY A 43 26.69 -46.60 8.40
C GLY A 43 26.94 -45.39 7.48
N SER A 44 26.31 -45.38 6.29
CA SER A 44 26.62 -44.42 5.20
C SER A 44 26.35 -42.94 5.48
N SER A 45 25.74 -42.59 6.62
CA SER A 45 25.31 -41.21 6.92
C SER A 45 25.27 -40.91 8.42
N GLY A 46 25.86 -41.78 9.25
CA GLY A 46 25.83 -41.66 10.72
C GLY A 46 27.23 -41.67 11.30
N THR A 47 27.38 -41.13 12.50
CA THR A 47 28.62 -41.21 13.28
C THR A 47 28.68 -42.54 14.04
N TYR A 48 29.87 -43.11 14.19
CA TYR A 48 30.08 -44.25 15.09
C TYR A 48 29.73 -43.90 16.55
N GLN A 49 29.64 -44.89 17.43
CA GLN A 49 29.27 -44.68 18.85
C GLN A 49 30.50 -44.75 19.77
N ASN A 50 30.35 -44.25 20.99
CA ASN A 50 31.35 -44.36 22.04
C ASN A 50 31.46 -45.79 22.59
N SER A 51 32.65 -46.13 23.07
CA SER A 51 32.95 -47.37 23.80
C SER A 51 32.73 -48.65 22.98
N GLU A 52 33.08 -48.61 21.69
CA GLU A 52 32.99 -49.74 20.78
C GLU A 52 34.28 -50.57 20.76
N ASP A 53 34.15 -51.88 20.54
CA ASP A 53 35.25 -52.80 20.20
C ASP A 53 34.69 -53.90 19.29
N TYR A 54 34.67 -53.62 17.99
CA TYR A 54 34.07 -54.51 16.99
C TYR A 54 35.12 -55.09 16.04
N THR A 55 34.96 -56.36 15.67
CA THR A 55 35.81 -57.05 14.71
C THR A 55 34.99 -57.68 13.59
N MET A 56 35.35 -57.41 12.33
CA MET A 56 34.76 -58.04 11.15
C MET A 56 35.84 -58.50 10.17
N THR A 57 35.66 -59.69 9.60
CA THR A 57 36.51 -60.26 8.57
C THR A 57 35.78 -60.25 7.23
N LEU A 58 36.42 -59.71 6.20
CA LEU A 58 35.95 -59.76 4.82
C LEU A 58 36.82 -60.75 4.05
N CYS A 59 36.20 -61.75 3.43
CA CYS A 59 36.87 -62.76 2.60
C CYS A 59 36.33 -62.74 1.17
N SER A 60 37.19 -62.97 0.20
CA SER A 60 36.80 -63.08 -1.21
C SER A 60 35.81 -64.24 -1.43
N SER A 61 34.76 -64.01 -2.20
CA SER A 61 33.81 -65.04 -2.63
C SER A 61 34.25 -65.79 -3.90
N ASN A 62 35.28 -65.31 -4.60
CA ASN A 62 35.78 -65.93 -5.84
C ASN A 62 37.14 -66.63 -5.68
N GLY A 63 37.65 -66.72 -4.45
CA GLY A 63 38.95 -67.34 -4.13
C GLY A 63 40.17 -66.47 -4.44
N GLY A 64 40.00 -65.30 -5.05
CA GLY A 64 41.07 -64.31 -5.28
C GLY A 64 41.34 -63.41 -4.07
N HIS A 65 42.16 -62.38 -4.26
CA HIS A 65 42.48 -61.42 -3.19
C HIS A 65 41.36 -60.40 -3.01
N ILE A 66 40.98 -60.11 -1.77
CA ILE A 66 39.97 -59.10 -1.46
C ILE A 66 40.64 -57.74 -1.24
N THR A 67 40.05 -56.69 -1.82
CA THR A 67 40.53 -55.32 -1.76
C THR A 67 39.47 -54.40 -1.16
N VAL A 68 39.85 -53.61 -0.15
CA VAL A 68 39.00 -52.63 0.53
C VAL A 68 39.59 -51.23 0.34
N ALA A 69 38.83 -50.32 -0.25
CA ALA A 69 39.26 -48.96 -0.57
C ALA A 69 38.44 -47.92 0.20
N PHE A 70 39.07 -47.18 1.12
CA PHE A 70 38.41 -46.19 1.96
C PHE A 70 38.22 -44.86 1.21
N SER A 71 36.96 -44.46 1.00
CA SER A 71 36.58 -43.20 0.36
C SER A 71 36.44 -42.02 1.34
N SER A 72 36.20 -42.30 2.62
CA SER A 72 36.21 -41.32 3.71
C SER A 72 36.71 -41.98 4.98
N PHE A 73 37.43 -41.23 5.82
CA PHE A 73 37.94 -41.70 7.10
C PHE A 73 38.15 -40.51 8.04
N ASN A 74 37.41 -40.46 9.13
CA ASN A 74 37.46 -39.40 10.14
C ASN A 74 37.02 -39.97 11.50
N ILE A 75 37.99 -40.31 12.34
CA ILE A 75 37.78 -40.82 13.71
C ILE A 75 38.59 -40.00 14.72
N GLU A 76 38.30 -40.06 16.02
CA GLU A 76 38.93 -39.20 17.01
C GLU A 76 40.45 -39.41 17.09
N ASN A 77 41.21 -38.32 17.02
CA ASN A 77 42.67 -38.36 16.95
C ASN A 77 43.31 -38.87 18.24
N ASN A 78 44.02 -40.01 18.16
CA ASN A 78 44.74 -40.68 19.24
C ASN A 78 43.87 -41.31 20.35
N TYR A 79 42.55 -41.30 20.20
CA TYR A 79 41.63 -41.91 21.16
C TYR A 79 40.86 -43.08 20.54
N ASP A 80 40.50 -42.97 19.25
CA ASP A 80 39.83 -44.03 18.51
C ASP A 80 40.75 -44.64 17.44
N PHE A 81 40.63 -45.95 17.21
CA PHE A 81 41.56 -46.70 16.38
C PHE A 81 40.88 -47.76 15.51
N LEU A 82 41.23 -47.78 14.21
CA LEU A 82 40.98 -48.91 13.32
C LEU A 82 42.27 -49.71 13.11
N TYR A 83 42.23 -50.99 13.45
CA TYR A 83 43.28 -51.98 13.22
C TYR A 83 42.91 -52.85 12.03
N ILE A 84 43.87 -53.10 11.13
CA ILE A 84 43.65 -53.91 9.93
C ILE A 84 44.69 -55.03 9.89
N TYR A 85 44.25 -56.26 9.73
CA TYR A 85 45.06 -57.47 9.72
C TYR A 85 44.93 -58.20 8.38
N ASP A 86 46.05 -58.69 7.85
CA ASP A 86 46.12 -59.45 6.62
C ASP A 86 45.90 -60.95 6.90
N GLY A 87 44.65 -61.37 6.84
CA GLY A 87 44.24 -62.74 7.14
C GLY A 87 42.85 -62.83 7.76
N PRO A 88 42.42 -64.02 8.18
CA PRO A 88 41.03 -64.28 8.57
C PRO A 88 40.69 -63.86 10.01
N ASN A 89 41.67 -63.42 10.81
CA ASN A 89 41.46 -63.00 12.21
C ASN A 89 42.56 -62.04 12.71
N THR A 90 42.39 -61.51 13.93
CA THR A 90 43.29 -60.53 14.58
C THR A 90 44.63 -61.10 15.07
N SER A 91 44.86 -62.41 14.96
CA SER A 91 46.19 -63.02 15.17
C SER A 91 47.03 -63.03 13.88
N SER A 92 46.43 -62.66 12.75
CA SER A 92 47.14 -62.51 11.47
C SER A 92 48.03 -61.26 11.48
N THR A 93 48.86 -61.08 10.46
CA THR A 93 49.81 -59.96 10.39
C THR A 93 49.08 -58.61 10.45
N LEU A 94 49.38 -57.77 11.44
CA LEU A 94 48.83 -56.42 11.52
C LEU A 94 49.43 -55.56 10.39
N ILE A 95 48.57 -55.07 9.51
CA ILE A 95 48.93 -54.18 8.39
C ILE A 95 49.15 -52.76 8.91
N GLY A 96 48.27 -52.29 9.79
CA GLY A 96 48.39 -50.94 10.33
C GLY A 96 47.31 -50.59 11.35
N THR A 97 47.60 -49.52 12.09
CA THR A 97 46.70 -48.90 13.07
C THR A 97 46.45 -47.46 12.64
N TYR A 98 45.18 -47.07 12.52
CA TYR A 98 44.76 -45.80 11.94
C TYR A 98 43.89 -45.01 12.92
N THR A 99 44.09 -43.69 12.96
CA THR A 99 43.38 -42.73 13.83
C THR A 99 43.31 -41.36 13.15
N SER A 100 42.49 -40.44 13.66
CA SER A 100 42.26 -39.11 13.06
C SER A 100 41.69 -39.20 11.64
N THR A 101 42.06 -38.27 10.76
CA THR A 101 41.71 -38.25 9.34
C THR A 101 42.71 -39.04 8.47
N THR A 102 43.57 -39.87 9.08
CA THR A 102 44.60 -40.62 8.35
C THR A 102 43.96 -41.87 7.73
N SER A 103 43.50 -41.74 6.49
CA SER A 103 42.85 -42.85 5.77
C SER A 103 43.83 -44.01 5.51
N PRO A 104 43.39 -45.27 5.68
CA PRO A 104 44.14 -46.45 5.26
C PRO A 104 44.38 -46.55 3.74
N GLY A 105 43.68 -45.75 2.94
CA GLY A 105 43.76 -45.79 1.48
C GLY A 105 43.11 -47.06 0.92
N THR A 106 43.81 -47.77 0.03
CA THR A 106 43.36 -49.05 -0.55
C THR A 106 44.24 -50.18 -0.04
N ILE A 107 43.63 -51.22 0.52
CA ILE A 107 44.32 -52.38 1.09
C ILE A 107 43.84 -53.64 0.41
N THR A 108 44.77 -54.46 -0.06
CA THR A 108 44.51 -55.77 -0.69
C THR A 108 45.12 -56.88 0.17
N SER A 109 44.39 -57.97 0.39
CA SER A 109 44.90 -59.13 1.15
C SER A 109 46.01 -59.87 0.41
N SER A 110 46.98 -60.43 1.13
CA SER A 110 47.93 -61.40 0.56
C SER A 110 47.31 -62.80 0.42
N GLY A 111 46.33 -63.13 1.27
CA GLY A 111 45.48 -64.32 1.15
C GLY A 111 44.12 -63.97 0.54
N THR A 112 43.06 -64.61 1.01
CA THR A 112 41.68 -64.34 0.57
C THR A 112 40.90 -63.40 1.50
N CYS A 113 41.44 -63.03 2.67
CA CYS A 113 40.71 -62.31 3.71
C CYS A 113 41.48 -61.12 4.31
N LEU A 114 40.75 -60.09 4.74
CA LEU A 114 41.20 -59.01 5.62
C LEU A 114 40.32 -58.96 6.87
N THR A 115 40.93 -58.78 8.05
CA THR A 115 40.20 -58.57 9.30
C THR A 115 40.38 -57.13 9.80
N PHE A 116 39.27 -56.50 10.16
CA PHE A 116 39.19 -55.13 10.67
C PHE A 116 38.71 -55.17 12.11
N ARG A 117 39.42 -54.48 13.01
CA ARG A 117 38.98 -54.26 14.40
C ARG A 117 38.93 -52.77 14.69
N PHE A 118 37.81 -52.25 15.17
CA PHE A 118 37.65 -50.84 15.52
C PHE A 118 37.37 -50.68 17.00
N THR A 119 38.06 -49.75 17.66
CA THR A 119 37.86 -49.40 19.06
C THR A 119 37.63 -47.91 19.23
N SER A 120 36.61 -47.52 20.00
CA SER A 120 36.37 -46.13 20.40
C SER A 120 36.35 -45.92 21.91
N ASP A 121 36.74 -44.73 22.36
CA ASP A 121 36.73 -44.37 23.78
C ASP A 121 35.34 -43.89 24.25
N ALA A 122 35.22 -43.38 25.48
CA ALA A 122 33.93 -42.95 26.03
C ALA A 122 33.52 -41.51 25.61
N SER A 123 34.21 -40.88 24.66
CA SER A 123 34.26 -39.44 24.45
C SER A 123 33.61 -38.93 23.15
N ILE A 124 34.29 -38.25 22.22
CA ILE A 124 33.68 -37.54 21.08
C ILE A 124 33.66 -38.46 19.87
N THR A 125 32.54 -38.53 19.15
CA THR A 125 32.45 -39.28 17.89
C THR A 125 32.57 -38.39 16.66
N TYR A 126 32.97 -38.98 15.55
CA TYR A 126 33.13 -38.32 14.24
C TYR A 126 32.40 -39.12 13.14
N ASP A 127 32.49 -38.65 11.89
CA ASP A 127 31.77 -39.20 10.73
C ASP A 127 32.22 -40.62 10.33
N GLY A 128 33.23 -41.20 10.97
CA GLY A 128 33.61 -42.59 10.77
C GLY A 128 34.29 -42.87 9.43
N TRP A 129 33.93 -43.96 8.76
CA TRP A 129 34.51 -44.30 7.46
C TRP A 129 33.51 -44.94 6.50
N ALA A 130 33.77 -44.72 5.22
CA ALA A 130 33.13 -45.46 4.13
C ALA A 130 34.21 -46.06 3.24
N ALA A 131 34.03 -47.30 2.84
CA ALA A 131 34.93 -48.03 1.95
C ALA A 131 34.15 -48.86 0.93
N SER A 132 34.77 -49.14 -0.22
CA SER A 132 34.25 -50.07 -1.23
C SER A 132 35.06 -51.36 -1.26
N ILE A 133 34.39 -52.49 -1.51
CA ILE A 133 34.99 -53.83 -1.59
C ILE A 133 35.06 -54.28 -3.06
N SER A 134 36.17 -54.92 -3.44
CA SER A 134 36.36 -55.60 -4.73
C SER A 134 37.25 -56.84 -4.59
N CYS A 135 37.26 -57.75 -5.57
CA CYS A 135 38.21 -58.87 -5.62
C CYS A 135 38.98 -58.91 -6.94
N SER A 136 40.20 -59.44 -6.93
CA SER A 136 40.90 -59.87 -8.15
C SER A 136 40.40 -61.24 -8.63
N SER A 137 40.51 -61.54 -9.94
CA SER A 137 40.19 -62.86 -10.50
C SER A 137 41.36 -63.83 -10.35
N VAL A 138 41.06 -65.12 -10.15
CA VAL A 138 42.05 -66.21 -10.07
C VAL A 138 42.58 -66.55 -11.48
N ALA A 139 43.89 -66.77 -11.63
CA ALA A 139 44.52 -67.04 -12.92
C ALA A 139 44.12 -68.43 -13.48
N THR A 140 43.88 -68.51 -14.78
CA THR A 140 43.56 -69.74 -15.54
C THR A 140 44.79 -70.19 -16.33
N PRO A 141 44.93 -71.49 -16.69
CA PRO A 141 45.97 -71.90 -17.62
C PRO A 141 45.78 -71.19 -18.96
N THR A 142 46.78 -70.46 -19.41
CA THR A 142 46.80 -69.76 -20.68
C THR A 142 47.55 -70.59 -21.71
N VAL A 143 47.44 -70.23 -22.99
CA VAL A 143 48.25 -70.81 -24.09
C VAL A 143 49.77 -70.79 -23.76
N GLN A 144 50.19 -69.88 -22.88
CA GLN A 144 51.58 -69.70 -22.46
C GLN A 144 52.11 -70.82 -21.56
N ASP A 145 51.25 -71.66 -20.98
CA ASP A 145 51.65 -72.76 -20.08
C ASP A 145 52.15 -73.99 -20.85
N CYS A 146 51.68 -74.20 -22.09
CA CYS A 146 52.34 -75.10 -23.04
C CYS A 146 53.54 -74.44 -23.75
N ALA A 147 53.70 -73.12 -23.66
CA ALA A 147 54.81 -72.38 -24.31
C ALA A 147 56.16 -72.50 -23.57
N GLY A 148 56.33 -73.56 -22.79
CA GLY A 148 57.59 -74.01 -22.20
C GLY A 148 57.65 -75.53 -22.06
N ALA A 149 56.72 -76.24 -22.71
CA ALA A 149 56.76 -77.69 -22.75
C ALA A 149 58.01 -78.14 -23.50
N ILE A 150 58.71 -79.13 -22.96
CA ILE A 150 59.96 -79.61 -23.56
C ILE A 150 59.61 -80.33 -24.87
N PRO A 151 60.09 -79.87 -26.04
CA PRO A 151 59.81 -80.52 -27.32
C PRO A 151 60.59 -81.83 -27.46
N LEU A 152 59.99 -82.84 -28.09
CA LEU A 152 60.60 -84.15 -28.38
C LEU A 152 60.92 -84.29 -29.88
N CYS A 153 62.15 -84.71 -30.24
CA CYS A 153 62.67 -84.54 -31.61
C CYS A 153 63.17 -85.80 -32.37
N PHE A 154 62.92 -87.07 -31.99
CA PHE A 154 63.51 -88.25 -32.72
C PHE A 154 62.71 -89.58 -32.78
N SER A 155 63.14 -90.48 -33.69
CA SER A 155 62.59 -91.81 -34.06
C SER A 155 63.08 -93.04 -33.27
N THR A 156 64.02 -92.87 -32.35
CA THR A 156 64.33 -93.78 -31.23
C THR A 156 65.05 -92.92 -30.21
N TYR A 157 64.44 -92.66 -29.05
CA TYR A 157 65.00 -91.73 -28.08
C TYR A 157 65.11 -92.40 -26.71
N SER A 158 66.26 -93.02 -26.44
CA SER A 158 66.73 -93.09 -25.06
C SER A 158 67.40 -91.76 -24.76
N THR A 159 66.80 -90.97 -23.90
CA THR A 159 67.50 -89.85 -23.30
C THR A 159 67.59 -90.09 -21.81
N SER A 160 68.81 -89.97 -21.31
CA SER A 160 69.08 -89.86 -19.88
C SER A 160 68.97 -88.39 -19.47
N VAL A 161 68.06 -87.62 -20.07
CA VAL A 161 67.75 -86.27 -19.60
C VAL A 161 66.78 -86.46 -18.44
N SER A 162 67.37 -86.80 -17.29
CA SER A 162 66.79 -86.51 -15.99
C SER A 162 66.55 -85.02 -15.93
N TYR A 163 65.30 -84.59 -15.99
CA TYR A 163 64.96 -83.25 -15.54
C TYR A 163 64.85 -83.30 -14.02
N SER A 164 65.98 -83.12 -13.35
CA SER A 164 65.99 -82.84 -11.91
C SER A 164 65.63 -81.37 -11.72
N GLY A 165 64.37 -81.07 -11.42
CA GLY A 165 63.94 -79.70 -11.17
C GLY A 165 62.60 -79.60 -10.45
N GLN A 166 62.40 -78.47 -9.77
CA GLN A 166 61.06 -77.95 -9.48
C GLN A 166 60.39 -77.74 -10.84
N GLY A 167 59.25 -78.37 -11.04
CA GLY A 167 58.44 -78.17 -12.24
C GLY A 167 58.13 -76.72 -12.54
N ASN A 168 57.81 -76.48 -13.82
CA ASN A 168 57.72 -75.16 -14.42
C ASN A 168 56.48 -74.38 -13.99
N TYR A 169 55.55 -75.03 -13.28
CA TYR A 169 54.32 -74.41 -12.79
C TYR A 169 54.10 -74.73 -11.30
N PRO A 170 53.99 -73.70 -10.43
CA PRO A 170 53.99 -73.90 -8.97
C PRO A 170 52.61 -74.23 -8.35
N THR A 171 51.53 -74.29 -9.13
CA THR A 171 50.16 -74.51 -8.62
C THR A 171 49.33 -75.36 -9.57
N GLU A 172 48.36 -76.12 -9.08
CA GLU A 172 47.55 -77.13 -9.82
C GLU A 172 46.78 -76.62 -11.07
N ILE A 173 46.31 -77.54 -11.93
CA ILE A 173 45.10 -77.37 -12.77
C ILE A 173 43.88 -77.77 -11.92
N PRO A 174 43.14 -76.85 -11.28
CA PRO A 174 42.04 -77.25 -10.41
C PRO A 174 40.84 -77.69 -11.24
N THR A 175 40.64 -79.00 -11.46
CA THR A 175 39.40 -79.43 -12.12
C THR A 175 38.27 -79.68 -11.13
N HIS A 176 37.08 -79.25 -11.55
CA HIS A 176 35.73 -79.37 -11.00
C HIS A 176 35.52 -80.18 -9.69
N THR A 177 34.70 -79.58 -8.81
CA THR A 177 34.10 -80.14 -7.57
C THR A 177 33.99 -81.67 -7.49
N PRO A 178 34.29 -82.29 -6.33
CA PRO A 178 34.36 -83.74 -6.18
C PRO A 178 33.00 -84.39 -6.48
N TYR A 179 32.97 -85.30 -7.46
CA TYR A 179 31.88 -86.25 -7.60
C TYR A 179 32.05 -87.33 -6.54
N SER A 180 31.08 -87.43 -5.63
CA SER A 180 31.01 -88.49 -4.63
C SER A 180 30.53 -89.79 -5.30
N ASP A 181 31.42 -90.58 -5.87
CA ASP A 181 31.34 -92.04 -5.88
C ASP A 181 32.57 -92.65 -6.56
N ASN A 182 33.23 -93.55 -5.83
CA ASN A 182 34.32 -94.39 -6.32
C ASN A 182 33.84 -95.23 -7.54
N MET A 183 34.28 -94.88 -8.76
CA MET A 183 34.66 -95.78 -9.89
C MET A 183 34.51 -95.11 -11.29
N CYS A 184 35.55 -94.37 -11.78
CA CYS A 184 35.92 -93.91 -13.17
C CYS A 184 34.87 -93.26 -14.13
N PRO A 185 35.19 -92.53 -15.25
CA PRO A 185 36.48 -92.06 -15.84
C PRO A 185 36.48 -90.54 -16.21
N GLY A 186 37.60 -89.82 -16.06
CA GLY A 186 37.65 -88.42 -16.54
C GLY A 186 38.97 -87.70 -16.37
N ASN A 187 39.43 -87.49 -15.14
CA ASN A 187 40.63 -86.71 -14.82
C ASN A 187 41.41 -87.42 -13.71
N CYS A 188 42.74 -87.55 -13.85
CA CYS A 188 43.58 -88.24 -12.86
C CYS A 188 44.39 -87.34 -11.92
N LEU A 189 44.54 -86.05 -12.23
CA LEU A 189 45.31 -85.10 -11.42
C LEU A 189 44.39 -84.49 -10.34
N LEU A 190 44.72 -84.64 -9.05
CA LEU A 190 43.89 -84.24 -7.89
C LEU A 190 44.52 -83.11 -7.05
N ALA A 191 43.69 -82.54 -6.16
CA ALA A 191 44.08 -81.52 -5.20
C ALA A 191 45.25 -81.96 -4.31
N GLY A 192 46.36 -81.21 -4.35
CA GLY A 192 47.57 -81.46 -3.57
C GLY A 192 48.85 -81.69 -4.41
N GLU A 193 48.70 -81.84 -5.72
CA GLU A 193 49.82 -81.93 -6.67
C GLU A 193 50.46 -80.56 -6.93
N LEU A 194 51.79 -80.53 -7.03
CA LEU A 194 52.61 -79.32 -7.21
C LEU A 194 53.69 -79.57 -8.25
N ASN A 195 54.24 -78.51 -8.84
CA ASN A 195 55.43 -78.57 -9.70
C ASN A 195 55.22 -79.35 -11.01
N ASP A 196 54.28 -78.93 -11.86
CA ASP A 196 54.02 -79.56 -13.16
C ASP A 196 55.17 -79.37 -14.15
N VAL A 197 55.50 -80.42 -14.89
CA VAL A 197 56.40 -80.38 -16.04
C VAL A 197 55.67 -80.92 -17.26
N TRP A 198 55.77 -80.17 -18.35
CA TRP A 198 55.05 -80.45 -19.60
C TRP A 198 56.01 -80.88 -20.70
N TYR A 199 55.64 -81.90 -21.47
CA TYR A 199 56.32 -82.34 -22.69
C TYR A 199 55.36 -82.23 -23.85
N THR A 200 55.83 -81.77 -25.01
CA THR A 200 55.00 -81.63 -26.21
C THR A 200 55.62 -82.32 -27.39
N PHE A 201 54.79 -82.91 -28.24
CA PHE A 201 55.26 -83.53 -29.48
C PHE A 201 54.16 -83.61 -30.54
N THR A 202 54.57 -83.50 -31.81
CA THR A 202 53.67 -83.77 -32.95
C THR A 202 54.03 -85.11 -33.58
N VAL A 203 53.02 -85.94 -33.84
CA VAL A 203 53.23 -87.28 -34.39
C VAL A 203 53.46 -87.19 -35.89
N GLN A 204 54.63 -87.64 -36.32
CA GLN A 204 54.99 -87.72 -37.73
C GLN A 204 54.52 -89.04 -38.36
N ASN A 205 54.63 -90.16 -37.64
CA ASN A 205 54.15 -91.49 -38.08
C ASN A 205 53.32 -92.15 -36.97
N SER A 206 52.11 -92.64 -37.31
CA SER A 206 51.20 -93.32 -36.38
C SER A 206 51.84 -94.56 -35.76
N GLY A 207 51.50 -94.85 -34.51
CA GLY A 207 52.02 -96.01 -33.78
C GLY A 207 51.62 -95.94 -32.32
N THR A 208 52.47 -96.49 -31.44
CA THR A 208 52.32 -96.40 -29.99
C THR A 208 53.39 -95.53 -29.36
N VAL A 209 53.05 -94.81 -28.31
CA VAL A 209 53.99 -94.09 -27.42
C VAL A 209 53.96 -94.75 -26.05
N THR A 210 55.15 -94.98 -25.48
CA THR A 210 55.35 -95.44 -24.11
C THR A 210 56.29 -94.50 -23.37
N PHE A 211 56.20 -94.43 -22.04
CA PHE A 211 57.23 -93.79 -21.22
C PHE A 211 57.28 -94.37 -19.82
N THR A 212 58.41 -94.19 -19.15
CA THR A 212 58.62 -94.54 -17.73
C THR A 212 59.15 -93.33 -16.98
N ILE A 213 58.48 -92.97 -15.88
CA ILE A 213 58.86 -91.94 -14.92
C ILE A 213 59.46 -92.65 -13.71
N THR A 214 60.71 -92.34 -13.39
CA THR A 214 61.43 -92.89 -12.24
C THR A 214 61.79 -91.74 -11.29
N PRO A 215 61.19 -91.67 -10.08
CA PRO A 215 61.54 -90.68 -9.08
C PRO A 215 63.01 -90.79 -8.67
N ASN A 216 63.67 -89.65 -8.43
CA ASN A 216 65.06 -89.65 -7.94
C ASN A 216 65.15 -90.09 -6.46
N SER A 217 64.06 -89.97 -5.71
CA SER A 217 63.89 -90.38 -4.31
C SER A 217 62.78 -91.43 -4.22
N SER A 218 63.02 -92.55 -3.53
CA SER A 218 62.08 -93.68 -3.44
C SER A 218 60.81 -93.39 -2.62
N GLY A 219 60.72 -92.22 -1.99
CA GLY A 219 59.55 -91.75 -1.25
C GLY A 219 58.69 -90.75 -2.03
N ASP A 220 59.14 -90.30 -3.21
CA ASP A 220 58.43 -89.31 -4.01
C ASP A 220 57.42 -90.00 -4.94
N ASP A 221 56.31 -89.34 -5.18
CA ASP A 221 55.14 -89.81 -5.92
C ASP A 221 54.79 -88.82 -7.03
N TYR A 222 54.69 -89.33 -8.26
CA TYR A 222 54.47 -88.52 -9.46
C TYR A 222 53.29 -89.08 -10.26
N ASP A 223 52.33 -88.21 -10.52
CA ASP A 223 51.19 -88.51 -11.38
C ASP A 223 51.38 -87.87 -12.75
N TRP A 224 50.71 -88.43 -13.76
CA TRP A 224 50.84 -88.00 -15.15
C TRP A 224 49.54 -88.14 -15.92
N ALA A 225 49.39 -87.26 -16.90
CA ALA A 225 48.29 -87.28 -17.86
C ALA A 225 48.78 -86.93 -19.27
N VAL A 226 48.18 -87.56 -20.27
CA VAL A 226 48.45 -87.32 -21.69
C VAL A 226 47.20 -86.77 -22.35
N TYR A 227 47.34 -85.67 -23.09
CA TYR A 227 46.25 -84.96 -23.77
C TYR A 227 46.50 -84.89 -25.28
N ASN A 228 45.44 -84.99 -26.08
CA ASN A 228 45.47 -84.77 -27.54
C ASN A 228 45.03 -83.34 -27.85
N LEU A 229 45.94 -82.52 -28.35
CA LEU A 229 45.74 -81.10 -28.66
C LEU A 229 45.65 -80.79 -30.15
N THR A 230 45.39 -81.79 -31.01
CA THR A 230 45.34 -81.60 -32.47
C THR A 230 44.42 -80.44 -32.92
N ASN A 231 43.33 -80.20 -32.21
CA ASN A 231 42.36 -79.12 -32.50
C ASN A 231 42.00 -78.32 -31.24
N ALA A 232 42.89 -78.26 -30.26
CA ALA A 232 42.65 -77.61 -28.98
C ALA A 232 43.92 -76.86 -28.53
N GLU A 233 43.74 -75.79 -27.78
CA GLU A 233 44.82 -75.06 -27.15
C GLU A 233 45.09 -75.61 -25.74
N CYS A 234 46.26 -75.30 -25.18
CA CYS A 234 46.62 -75.74 -23.82
C CYS A 234 45.59 -75.29 -22.76
N ALA A 235 45.03 -74.10 -22.93
CA ALA A 235 43.98 -73.54 -22.07
C ALA A 235 42.69 -74.39 -22.09
N ASP A 236 42.43 -75.13 -23.17
CA ASP A 236 41.24 -75.97 -23.31
C ASP A 236 41.30 -77.22 -22.43
N ILE A 237 42.50 -77.65 -21.99
CA ILE A 237 42.67 -78.78 -21.05
C ILE A 237 41.82 -78.59 -19.79
N TYR A 238 41.73 -77.34 -19.31
CA TYR A 238 40.97 -77.00 -18.10
C TYR A 238 39.45 -77.15 -18.30
N THR A 239 38.96 -76.88 -19.50
CA THR A 239 37.51 -76.78 -19.78
C THR A 239 36.96 -77.98 -20.55
N ASN A 240 37.84 -78.84 -21.09
CA ASN A 240 37.48 -79.93 -21.98
C ASN A 240 38.10 -81.28 -21.57
N PRO A 241 37.42 -82.05 -20.69
CA PRO A 241 37.93 -83.35 -20.21
C PRO A 241 38.06 -84.40 -21.34
N SER A 242 37.45 -84.20 -22.52
CA SER A 242 37.58 -85.13 -23.65
C SER A 242 38.96 -85.12 -24.33
N LEU A 243 39.81 -84.14 -24.00
CA LEU A 243 41.17 -84.06 -24.54
C LEU A 243 42.11 -85.09 -23.90
N GLN A 244 41.80 -85.60 -22.70
CA GLN A 244 42.64 -86.57 -22.01
C GLN A 244 42.57 -87.94 -22.69
N VAL A 245 43.73 -88.46 -23.07
CA VAL A 245 43.91 -89.73 -23.79
C VAL A 245 44.22 -90.86 -22.82
N SER A 246 45.06 -90.59 -21.82
CA SER A 246 45.49 -91.56 -20.82
C SER A 246 46.06 -90.85 -19.61
N CYS A 247 45.98 -91.48 -18.43
CA CYS A 247 46.56 -90.97 -17.19
C CYS A 247 46.72 -92.10 -16.17
N ASN A 248 47.50 -91.87 -15.10
CA ASN A 248 47.57 -92.77 -13.94
C ASN A 248 47.00 -92.08 -12.68
N PHE A 249 46.45 -92.89 -11.78
CA PHE A 249 46.07 -92.48 -10.43
C PHE A 249 46.60 -93.50 -9.42
N CYS A 250 47.62 -93.16 -8.61
CA CYS A 250 48.01 -94.03 -7.49
C CYS A 250 48.93 -93.38 -6.45
N GLY A 251 48.42 -93.17 -5.22
CA GLY A 251 49.17 -92.65 -4.07
C GLY A 251 50.20 -93.62 -3.44
N ILE A 252 51.16 -94.12 -4.22
CA ILE A 252 52.29 -94.96 -3.75
C ILE A 252 53.58 -94.63 -4.49
N SER A 253 54.64 -94.38 -3.72
CA SER A 253 55.94 -93.99 -4.25
C SER A 253 56.60 -95.07 -5.13
N GLY A 254 57.17 -94.67 -6.28
CA GLY A 254 57.82 -95.61 -7.22
C GLY A 254 57.79 -95.16 -8.68
N SER A 255 58.28 -96.02 -9.59
CA SER A 255 58.24 -95.73 -11.04
C SER A 255 56.86 -95.96 -11.65
N THR A 256 56.40 -95.04 -12.50
CA THR A 256 55.09 -95.07 -13.16
C THR A 256 55.22 -94.82 -14.68
N GLY A 257 54.18 -95.10 -15.46
CA GLY A 257 54.13 -94.80 -16.90
C GLY A 257 53.51 -95.89 -17.78
N PRO A 258 53.07 -95.57 -19.00
CA PRO A 258 52.48 -96.53 -19.93
C PRO A 258 53.58 -97.37 -20.60
N THR A 259 53.99 -98.47 -19.99
CA THR A 259 55.18 -99.26 -20.42
C THR A 259 54.89 -100.38 -21.43
N GLY A 260 53.63 -100.68 -21.73
CA GLY A 260 53.20 -101.78 -22.60
C GLY A 260 53.25 -103.18 -21.97
N GLY A 261 53.61 -103.30 -20.68
CA GLY A 261 53.75 -104.57 -19.95
C GLY A 261 52.69 -104.82 -18.85
N SER A 262 52.65 -106.03 -18.30
CA SER A 262 51.62 -106.47 -17.32
C SER A 262 52.03 -106.37 -15.84
N SER A 263 53.20 -105.81 -15.51
CA SER A 263 53.74 -105.79 -14.14
C SER A 263 53.90 -104.36 -13.60
N ASN A 264 52.88 -103.88 -12.87
CA ASN A 264 52.99 -102.84 -11.83
C ASN A 264 51.81 -102.99 -10.84
N SER A 265 51.95 -102.52 -9.60
CA SER A 265 50.97 -102.68 -8.51
C SER A 265 50.06 -101.45 -8.35
N CYS A 266 48.75 -101.58 -8.57
CA CYS A 266 47.77 -100.58 -8.12
C CYS A 266 47.00 -101.08 -6.88
N MET A 267 46.57 -100.17 -6.01
CA MET A 267 46.20 -100.46 -4.61
C MET A 267 44.80 -101.06 -4.33
N TYR A 268 44.01 -101.47 -5.32
CA TYR A 268 42.68 -102.03 -5.05
C TYR A 268 42.41 -103.35 -5.75
N GLY A 269 42.99 -104.44 -5.22
CA GLY A 269 42.47 -105.82 -5.22
C GLY A 269 42.03 -106.51 -6.53
N ASP A 270 42.00 -105.83 -7.67
CA ASP A 270 41.52 -106.34 -8.96
C ASP A 270 42.64 -106.21 -10.02
N PRO A 271 43.24 -107.33 -10.45
CA PRO A 271 44.26 -107.36 -11.50
C PRO A 271 43.81 -106.78 -12.84
N ALA A 272 42.50 -106.73 -13.13
CA ALA A 272 41.98 -106.28 -14.42
C ALA A 272 42.25 -104.79 -14.67
N TYR A 273 42.11 -103.93 -13.66
CA TYR A 273 42.27 -102.48 -13.80
C TYR A 273 43.75 -102.05 -13.92
N CYS A 274 44.71 -102.84 -13.41
CA CYS A 274 46.15 -102.55 -13.51
C CYS A 274 46.71 -102.66 -14.94
N THR A 275 46.06 -103.45 -15.81
CA THR A 275 46.56 -103.71 -17.17
C THR A 275 46.26 -102.58 -18.16
N THR A 276 45.21 -101.79 -17.93
CA THR A 276 44.78 -100.67 -18.79
C THR A 276 45.67 -99.43 -18.66
N TYR A 277 46.25 -99.16 -17.50
CA TYR A 277 47.13 -98.00 -17.27
C TYR A 277 48.55 -98.19 -17.81
N ASN A 278 49.01 -99.44 -17.88
CA ASN A 278 50.29 -99.80 -18.47
C ASN A 278 50.20 -100.03 -19.98
N ALA A 279 49.02 -99.86 -20.60
CA ALA A 279 48.86 -100.04 -22.04
C ALA A 279 49.64 -98.95 -22.80
N ALA A 280 50.29 -99.34 -23.90
CA ALA A 280 50.93 -98.37 -24.77
C ALA A 280 49.88 -97.43 -25.40
N ILE A 281 50.18 -96.13 -25.47
CA ILE A 281 49.23 -95.11 -25.92
C ILE A 281 49.22 -95.09 -27.45
N ASN A 282 48.07 -95.32 -28.07
CA ASN A 282 47.93 -95.22 -29.53
C ASN A 282 47.89 -93.76 -29.97
N VAL A 283 48.77 -93.39 -30.90
CA VAL A 283 48.87 -92.03 -31.45
C VAL A 283 48.82 -92.03 -32.97
N THR A 284 48.24 -90.98 -33.55
CA THR A 284 47.97 -90.87 -35.00
C THR A 284 48.82 -89.78 -35.65
N ALA A 285 49.37 -90.03 -36.84
CA ALA A 285 50.14 -89.05 -37.61
C ALA A 285 49.34 -87.75 -37.86
N GLY A 286 50.03 -86.61 -37.75
CA GLY A 286 49.48 -85.27 -37.87
C GLY A 286 48.82 -84.73 -36.59
N GLN A 287 48.76 -85.51 -35.52
CA GLN A 287 48.19 -85.11 -34.24
C GLN A 287 49.28 -84.60 -33.28
N THR A 288 48.94 -83.59 -32.48
CA THR A 288 49.82 -83.03 -31.44
C THR A 288 49.35 -83.49 -30.07
N TYR A 289 50.30 -83.91 -29.22
CA TYR A 289 50.01 -84.40 -27.88
C TYR A 289 50.90 -83.70 -26.86
N VAL A 290 50.39 -83.64 -25.64
CA VAL A 290 51.09 -83.08 -24.48
C VAL A 290 51.05 -84.07 -23.32
N VAL A 291 52.18 -84.22 -22.63
CA VAL A 291 52.30 -85.01 -21.39
C VAL A 291 52.52 -84.05 -20.24
N ASN A 292 51.64 -84.08 -19.25
CA ASN A 292 51.82 -83.46 -17.95
C ASN A 292 52.38 -84.50 -16.97
N VAL A 293 53.39 -84.11 -16.19
CA VAL A 293 53.86 -84.85 -15.01
C VAL A 293 53.83 -83.92 -13.81
N SER A 294 53.14 -84.31 -12.74
CA SER A 294 52.96 -83.53 -11.52
C SER A 294 53.51 -84.25 -10.29
N ASN A 295 54.01 -83.51 -9.29
CA ASN A 295 54.56 -84.07 -8.06
C ASN A 295 53.54 -83.98 -6.92
N PHE A 296 53.09 -85.12 -6.42
CA PHE A 296 52.16 -85.19 -5.28
C PHE A 296 52.88 -85.13 -3.91
N SER A 297 54.19 -85.34 -3.89
CA SER A 297 54.97 -85.41 -2.66
C SER A 297 55.44 -84.05 -2.15
N SER A 298 55.61 -83.95 -0.82
CA SER A 298 56.13 -82.74 -0.16
C SER A 298 57.64 -82.51 -0.39
N THR A 299 58.33 -83.45 -1.04
CA THR A 299 59.75 -83.44 -1.39
C THR A 299 59.94 -83.12 -2.88
N GLN A 300 60.90 -82.24 -3.22
CA GLN A 300 61.14 -81.75 -4.60
C GLN A 300 62.39 -82.38 -5.23
N SER A 301 62.57 -83.70 -5.11
CA SER A 301 63.82 -84.36 -5.55
C SER A 301 63.93 -84.55 -7.07
N GLY A 302 62.88 -84.25 -7.84
CA GLY A 302 62.78 -84.41 -9.29
C GLY A 302 62.64 -85.88 -9.73
N TYR A 303 62.59 -86.10 -11.05
CA TYR A 303 62.43 -87.42 -11.65
C TYR A 303 63.23 -87.55 -12.96
N SER A 304 63.34 -88.78 -13.46
CA SER A 304 63.80 -89.07 -14.81
C SER A 304 62.66 -89.66 -15.64
N ILE A 305 62.50 -89.23 -16.89
CA ILE A 305 61.50 -89.77 -17.81
C ILE A 305 62.17 -90.31 -19.07
N THR A 306 61.79 -91.53 -19.47
CA THR A 306 62.31 -92.18 -20.68
C THR A 306 61.16 -92.50 -21.61
N PHE A 307 61.14 -91.92 -22.81
CA PHE A 307 60.13 -92.17 -23.84
C PHE A 307 60.50 -93.34 -24.77
N GLY A 308 59.52 -94.02 -25.33
CA GLY A 308 59.68 -95.16 -26.25
C GLY A 308 58.42 -95.43 -27.07
N GLY A 309 58.35 -96.60 -27.70
CA GLY A 309 57.21 -97.04 -28.50
C GLY A 309 57.55 -97.23 -29.98
N THR A 310 56.52 -97.22 -30.84
CA THR A 310 56.63 -97.45 -32.29
C THR A 310 56.31 -96.21 -33.14
N ALA A 311 55.73 -95.15 -32.57
CA ALA A 311 55.44 -93.89 -33.26
C ALA A 311 56.71 -93.02 -33.46
N GLN A 312 56.71 -92.16 -34.49
CA GLN A 312 57.73 -91.10 -34.64
C GLN A 312 57.13 -89.74 -34.30
N VAL A 313 57.87 -88.91 -33.55
CA VAL A 313 57.40 -87.61 -33.03
C VAL A 313 58.48 -86.52 -33.17
N VAL A 314 58.09 -85.26 -33.46
CA VAL A 314 59.01 -84.14 -33.78
C VAL A 314 58.49 -82.76 -33.33
N ASP A 315 59.40 -81.78 -33.17
CA ASP A 315 59.15 -80.33 -33.12
C ASP A 315 59.68 -79.64 -34.39
N ASN A 316 58.89 -78.72 -34.97
CA ASN A 316 59.12 -78.14 -36.30
C ASN A 316 59.20 -76.60 -36.31
N THR A 317 59.26 -75.93 -35.16
CA THR A 317 59.27 -74.45 -35.08
C THR A 317 60.52 -73.96 -34.36
N GLY A 318 61.13 -72.87 -34.81
CA GLY A 318 62.28 -72.26 -34.11
C GLY A 318 61.90 -71.09 -33.20
N PRO A 319 62.82 -70.64 -32.32
CA PRO A 319 62.49 -69.67 -31.29
C PRO A 319 62.24 -68.27 -31.87
N TYR A 320 61.47 -67.45 -31.15
CA TYR A 320 61.27 -66.04 -31.46
C TYR A 320 61.05 -65.17 -30.22
N LEU A 321 61.19 -63.85 -30.35
CA LEU A 321 60.83 -62.90 -29.28
C LEU A 321 59.32 -62.91 -29.02
N TYR A 322 58.92 -63.40 -27.86
CA TYR A 322 57.52 -63.64 -27.53
C TYR A 322 56.87 -62.44 -26.82
N ASN A 323 57.48 -61.93 -25.74
CA ASN A 323 56.95 -60.75 -25.03
C ASN A 323 58.02 -59.98 -24.24
N ILE A 324 57.63 -58.78 -23.81
CA ILE A 324 58.36 -57.97 -22.82
C ILE A 324 57.80 -58.35 -21.45
N VAL A 325 58.62 -59.01 -20.63
CA VAL A 325 58.25 -59.49 -19.29
C VAL A 325 58.18 -58.33 -18.30
N GLN A 326 59.11 -57.38 -18.43
CA GLN A 326 59.14 -56.18 -17.61
C GLN A 326 59.52 -54.99 -18.47
N SER A 327 58.58 -54.06 -18.62
CA SER A 327 58.81 -52.80 -19.31
C SER A 327 59.57 -51.82 -18.40
N PRO A 328 60.56 -51.07 -18.91
CA PRO A 328 61.26 -50.06 -18.14
C PRO A 328 60.40 -48.83 -17.87
N ALA A 329 60.58 -48.23 -16.70
CA ALA A 329 60.11 -46.87 -16.41
C ALA A 329 61.08 -45.81 -16.98
N CYS A 330 60.58 -44.59 -17.17
CA CYS A 330 61.42 -43.46 -17.60
C CYS A 330 62.60 -43.27 -16.64
N GLY A 331 63.81 -43.11 -17.19
CA GLY A 331 65.07 -43.02 -16.44
C GLY A 331 65.74 -44.37 -16.13
N GLN A 332 65.07 -45.50 -16.37
CA GLN A 332 65.69 -46.83 -16.25
C GLN A 332 66.42 -47.24 -17.52
N ASN A 333 67.31 -48.23 -17.41
CA ASN A 333 68.18 -48.69 -18.49
C ASN A 333 68.12 -50.21 -18.69
N GLN A 334 67.10 -50.90 -18.18
CA GLN A 334 66.95 -52.34 -18.31
C GLN A 334 65.56 -52.71 -18.80
N VAL A 335 65.46 -53.69 -19.70
CA VAL A 335 64.19 -54.27 -20.18
C VAL A 335 64.31 -55.79 -20.16
N VAL A 336 63.27 -56.48 -19.70
CA VAL A 336 63.28 -57.94 -19.65
C VAL A 336 62.45 -58.49 -20.80
N ILE A 337 63.07 -59.35 -21.61
CA ILE A 337 62.47 -60.00 -22.77
C ILE A 337 62.32 -61.50 -22.52
N ARG A 338 61.43 -62.13 -23.28
CA ARG A 338 61.21 -63.58 -23.23
C ARG A 338 61.07 -64.17 -24.62
N PHE A 339 61.67 -65.33 -24.83
CA PHE A 339 61.54 -66.13 -26.05
C PHE A 339 60.28 -67.00 -26.03
N SER A 340 59.85 -67.49 -27.19
CA SER A 340 58.69 -68.39 -27.34
C SER A 340 58.87 -69.73 -26.65
N GLU A 341 60.11 -70.15 -26.45
CA GLU A 341 60.54 -71.43 -25.88
C GLU A 341 61.93 -71.29 -25.25
N ASN A 342 62.43 -72.35 -24.62
CA ASN A 342 63.77 -72.38 -24.04
C ASN A 342 64.85 -72.33 -25.14
N VAL A 343 65.72 -71.31 -25.08
CA VAL A 343 66.82 -71.14 -26.03
C VAL A 343 68.16 -71.47 -25.37
N LEU A 344 69.13 -71.87 -26.19
CA LEU A 344 70.47 -72.22 -25.73
C LEU A 344 71.18 -70.98 -25.16
N CYS A 345 71.54 -71.02 -23.87
CA CYS A 345 72.17 -69.89 -23.17
C CYS A 345 73.41 -69.35 -23.88
N SER A 346 74.24 -70.23 -24.45
CA SER A 346 75.46 -69.83 -25.16
C SER A 346 75.22 -69.16 -26.52
N SER A 347 73.98 -69.23 -27.05
CA SER A 347 73.62 -68.63 -28.33
C SER A 347 73.17 -67.18 -28.22
N VAL A 348 72.83 -66.67 -27.02
CA VAL A 348 72.26 -65.33 -26.84
C VAL A 348 73.35 -64.31 -26.47
N GLN A 349 73.51 -63.26 -27.28
CA GLN A 349 74.50 -62.19 -27.14
C GLN A 349 73.88 -60.81 -27.34
N ALA A 350 74.56 -59.76 -26.85
CA ALA A 350 74.09 -58.37 -27.00
C ALA A 350 73.93 -57.94 -28.47
N SER A 351 74.75 -58.48 -29.37
CA SER A 351 74.69 -58.22 -30.82
C SER A 351 73.41 -58.73 -31.50
N ASP A 352 72.66 -59.61 -30.83
CA ASP A 352 71.47 -60.22 -31.40
C ASP A 352 70.26 -59.27 -31.36
N PHE A 353 70.39 -58.15 -30.65
CA PHE A 353 69.30 -57.23 -30.38
C PHE A 353 69.59 -55.84 -30.93
N THR A 354 68.59 -55.26 -31.59
CA THR A 354 68.56 -53.85 -31.98
C THR A 354 67.44 -53.15 -31.22
N ILE A 355 67.69 -51.94 -30.71
CA ILE A 355 66.65 -51.16 -30.02
C ILE A 355 66.54 -49.79 -30.66
N SER A 356 65.31 -49.42 -31.04
CA SER A 356 64.98 -48.11 -31.60
C SER A 356 63.81 -47.49 -30.84
N GLY A 357 63.78 -46.17 -30.76
CA GLY A 357 62.74 -45.45 -30.06
C GLY A 357 63.09 -43.98 -29.78
N PRO A 358 62.17 -43.25 -29.13
CA PRO A 358 62.35 -41.87 -28.70
C PRO A 358 63.62 -41.70 -27.88
N GLY A 359 64.43 -40.67 -28.14
CA GLY A 359 65.69 -40.42 -27.40
C GLY A 359 66.91 -41.25 -27.85
N GLY A 360 66.76 -42.09 -28.88
CA GLY A 360 67.84 -42.93 -29.43
C GLY A 360 68.95 -42.16 -30.18
N PRO A 361 70.04 -42.85 -30.59
CA PRO A 361 70.20 -44.31 -30.71
C PRO A 361 70.49 -45.03 -29.37
N TYR A 362 70.02 -46.28 -29.26
CA TYR A 362 70.24 -47.15 -28.09
C TYR A 362 71.20 -48.28 -28.41
N THR A 363 72.10 -48.59 -27.47
CA THR A 363 73.02 -49.73 -27.55
C THR A 363 72.69 -50.72 -26.44
N VAL A 364 72.53 -52.01 -26.77
CA VAL A 364 72.46 -53.09 -25.77
C VAL A 364 73.87 -53.37 -25.28
N THR A 365 74.15 -53.04 -24.02
CA THR A 365 75.49 -53.13 -23.44
C THR A 365 75.72 -54.43 -22.69
N ALA A 366 74.65 -55.12 -22.28
CA ALA A 366 74.73 -56.44 -21.63
C ALA A 366 73.41 -57.21 -21.80
N VAL A 367 73.50 -58.54 -21.81
CA VAL A 367 72.37 -59.47 -21.82
C VAL A 367 72.62 -60.54 -20.77
N ASN A 368 71.69 -60.71 -19.84
CA ASN A 368 71.85 -61.67 -18.74
C ASN A 368 70.58 -62.52 -18.60
N GLY A 369 70.75 -63.84 -18.63
CA GLY A 369 69.75 -64.82 -18.16
C GLY A 369 70.15 -65.34 -16.78
N ALA A 370 69.17 -65.49 -15.87
CA ALA A 370 69.42 -65.91 -14.49
C ALA A 370 69.88 -67.37 -14.41
N ILE A 371 69.25 -68.27 -15.16
CA ILE A 371 69.60 -69.69 -15.26
C ILE A 371 70.94 -69.86 -15.99
N CYS A 372 71.17 -69.09 -17.06
CA CYS A 372 72.45 -69.07 -17.79
C CYS A 372 73.61 -68.67 -16.86
N SER A 373 73.39 -67.65 -16.02
CA SER A 373 74.39 -67.18 -15.06
C SER A 373 74.67 -68.18 -13.94
N ALA A 374 73.69 -69.05 -13.62
CA ALA A 374 73.81 -70.14 -12.65
C ALA A 374 74.43 -71.42 -13.25
N GLY A 375 74.82 -71.42 -14.54
CA GLY A 375 75.44 -72.55 -15.23
C GLY A 375 74.47 -73.50 -15.93
N GLY A 376 73.19 -73.13 -16.03
CA GLY A 376 72.21 -73.87 -16.82
C GLY A 376 72.46 -73.75 -18.32
N SER A 377 71.98 -74.73 -19.09
CA SER A 377 72.21 -74.78 -20.55
C SER A 377 71.15 -74.05 -21.36
N TYR A 378 69.93 -73.91 -20.84
CA TYR A 378 68.80 -73.30 -21.56
C TYR A 378 68.00 -72.36 -20.67
N GLU A 379 67.55 -71.25 -21.23
CA GLU A 379 66.74 -70.25 -20.55
C GLU A 379 65.80 -69.56 -21.54
N ARG A 380 64.73 -68.99 -21.02
CA ARG A 380 63.69 -68.30 -21.81
C ARG A 380 63.69 -66.79 -21.64
N ASP A 381 64.08 -66.30 -20.47
CA ASP A 381 63.97 -64.89 -20.08
C ASP A 381 65.35 -64.24 -19.98
N PHE A 382 65.50 -63.05 -20.56
CA PHE A 382 66.76 -62.32 -20.59
C PHE A 382 66.55 -60.85 -20.24
N VAL A 383 67.43 -60.30 -19.38
CA VAL A 383 67.51 -58.88 -19.07
C VAL A 383 68.47 -58.20 -20.05
N LEU A 384 67.96 -57.28 -20.86
CA LEU A 384 68.78 -56.41 -21.72
C LEU A 384 69.10 -55.12 -20.96
N THR A 385 70.38 -54.79 -20.82
CA THR A 385 70.82 -53.48 -20.29
C THR A 385 71.19 -52.57 -21.46
N VAL A 386 70.74 -51.32 -21.43
CA VAL A 386 70.87 -50.35 -22.53
C VAL A 386 71.60 -49.07 -22.13
N SER A 387 72.14 -48.36 -23.13
CA SER A 387 72.65 -46.99 -22.97
C SER A 387 72.31 -46.14 -24.22
N PRO A 388 71.86 -44.88 -24.06
CA PRO A 388 71.48 -44.21 -22.81
C PRO A 388 70.23 -44.81 -22.16
N ALA A 389 69.87 -44.35 -20.94
CA ALA A 389 68.62 -44.76 -20.29
C ALA A 389 67.38 -44.34 -21.09
N PHE A 390 66.27 -45.04 -20.90
CA PHE A 390 65.01 -44.79 -21.60
C PHE A 390 64.37 -43.46 -21.15
N VAL A 391 63.79 -42.71 -22.10
CA VAL A 391 63.13 -41.42 -21.85
C VAL A 391 61.60 -41.53 -21.97
N GLN A 392 60.88 -40.55 -21.42
CA GLN A 392 59.41 -40.53 -21.46
C GLN A 392 58.86 -40.26 -22.87
N GLY A 393 57.85 -41.05 -23.25
CA GLY A 393 56.96 -40.79 -24.37
C GLY A 393 57.37 -41.49 -25.67
N GLY A 394 56.42 -42.17 -26.31
CA GLY A 394 56.56 -42.89 -27.58
C GLY A 394 56.77 -44.41 -27.44
N THR A 395 56.76 -45.11 -28.57
CA THR A 395 56.91 -46.57 -28.65
C THR A 395 58.35 -46.94 -28.97
N TYR A 396 58.92 -47.85 -28.19
CA TYR A 396 60.22 -48.45 -28.41
C TYR A 396 60.05 -49.81 -29.09
N THR A 397 61.00 -50.20 -29.92
CA THR A 397 60.99 -51.48 -30.64
C THR A 397 62.33 -52.19 -30.47
N ILE A 398 62.27 -53.44 -29.99
CA ILE A 398 63.38 -54.39 -29.88
C ILE A 398 63.29 -55.36 -31.06
N GLY A 399 64.32 -55.45 -31.89
CA GLY A 399 64.42 -56.42 -32.98
C GLY A 399 65.46 -57.50 -32.72
N LEU A 400 65.12 -58.75 -33.02
CA LEU A 400 66.03 -59.90 -32.99
C LEU A 400 66.63 -60.13 -34.39
N VAL A 401 67.94 -60.36 -34.45
CA VAL A 401 68.65 -60.69 -35.68
C VAL A 401 68.29 -62.11 -36.13
N ASN A 402 68.08 -62.31 -37.43
CA ASN A 402 67.77 -63.63 -38.02
C ASN A 402 68.89 -64.64 -37.74
N ASN A 403 68.51 -65.88 -37.39
CA ASN A 403 69.40 -67.02 -37.14
C ASN A 403 70.48 -66.80 -36.07
N SER A 404 70.31 -65.83 -35.17
CA SER A 404 71.32 -65.50 -34.15
C SER A 404 71.22 -66.37 -32.90
N VAL A 405 70.03 -66.90 -32.61
CA VAL A 405 69.73 -67.72 -31.42
C VAL A 405 69.19 -69.09 -31.86
N SER A 406 69.36 -70.12 -31.04
CA SER A 406 68.88 -71.48 -31.34
C SER A 406 68.20 -72.16 -30.14
N ASP A 407 67.25 -73.05 -30.39
CA ASP A 407 66.54 -73.85 -29.38
C ASP A 407 67.27 -75.17 -29.02
N ILE A 408 66.59 -76.02 -28.23
CA ILE A 408 67.07 -77.35 -27.81
C ILE A 408 67.19 -78.37 -28.96
N CYS A 409 66.44 -78.19 -30.04
CA CYS A 409 66.51 -79.03 -31.25
C CYS A 409 67.35 -78.38 -32.38
N SER A 410 68.08 -77.31 -32.04
CA SER A 410 68.97 -76.55 -32.93
C SER A 410 68.29 -75.85 -34.11
N HIS A 411 67.00 -75.50 -34.01
CA HIS A 411 66.37 -74.64 -35.00
C HIS A 411 66.81 -73.18 -34.82
N PRO A 412 67.15 -72.47 -35.90
CA PRO A 412 67.54 -71.06 -35.82
C PRO A 412 66.32 -70.13 -35.72
N THR A 413 66.51 -68.95 -35.11
CA THR A 413 65.44 -67.94 -34.97
C THR A 413 65.01 -67.27 -36.29
N GLY A 414 63.71 -67.01 -36.40
CA GLY A 414 63.16 -66.06 -37.38
C GLY A 414 63.16 -64.63 -36.83
N GLY A 415 63.63 -63.66 -37.61
CA GLY A 415 63.81 -62.26 -37.22
C GLY A 415 62.48 -61.61 -36.87
N GLN A 416 62.32 -61.29 -35.59
CA GLN A 416 61.08 -60.83 -34.97
C GLN A 416 61.30 -59.54 -34.18
N THR A 417 60.25 -58.74 -34.01
CA THR A 417 60.31 -57.49 -33.26
C THR A 417 59.25 -57.43 -32.17
N LEU A 418 59.61 -56.91 -31.00
CA LEU A 418 58.68 -56.56 -29.91
C LEU A 418 58.64 -55.06 -29.72
N SER A 419 57.47 -54.52 -29.43
CA SER A 419 57.31 -53.11 -29.09
C SER A 419 56.83 -52.93 -27.66
N PHE A 420 57.31 -51.88 -26.98
CA PHE A 420 56.87 -51.49 -25.64
C PHE A 420 56.81 -49.97 -25.51
N SER A 421 56.15 -49.51 -24.45
CA SER A 421 56.10 -48.08 -24.11
C SER A 421 56.72 -47.85 -22.75
N VAL A 422 57.43 -46.74 -22.61
CA VAL A 422 58.04 -46.34 -21.34
C VAL A 422 57.07 -45.41 -20.62
N THR A 423 56.57 -45.87 -19.47
CA THR A 423 55.72 -45.05 -18.60
C THR A 423 56.57 -43.97 -17.94
N GLY A 424 56.18 -42.70 -18.13
CA GLY A 424 56.81 -41.55 -17.48
C GLY A 424 56.10 -41.11 -16.22
N VAL A 425 56.42 -39.92 -15.74
CA VAL A 425 55.63 -39.26 -14.68
C VAL A 425 54.27 -38.91 -15.27
N SER A 426 53.21 -39.20 -14.52
CA SER A 426 51.87 -38.67 -14.78
C SER A 426 51.55 -37.62 -13.71
N ALA A 427 50.91 -36.53 -14.14
CA ALA A 427 50.46 -35.47 -13.25
C ALA A 427 48.92 -35.50 -13.23
N SER A 428 48.35 -35.51 -12.04
CA SER A 428 46.94 -35.21 -11.84
C SER A 428 46.80 -33.95 -11.00
N ALA A 429 45.80 -33.13 -11.31
CA ALA A 429 45.43 -31.99 -10.51
C ALA A 429 43.91 -31.88 -10.48
N SER A 430 43.36 -31.52 -9.32
CA SER A 430 41.93 -31.32 -9.13
C SER A 430 41.67 -30.05 -8.33
N VAL A 431 40.49 -29.47 -8.56
CA VAL A 431 40.02 -28.32 -7.79
C VAL A 431 39.53 -28.82 -6.43
N VAL A 432 40.07 -28.24 -5.36
CA VAL A 432 39.60 -28.50 -3.98
C VAL A 432 38.45 -27.53 -3.66
N SER A 433 38.63 -26.25 -4.00
CA SER A 433 37.57 -25.24 -3.90
C SER A 433 37.67 -24.18 -5.00
N ASN A 434 36.51 -23.76 -5.51
CA ASN A 434 36.41 -22.59 -6.38
C ASN A 434 36.41 -21.29 -5.55
N VAL A 435 36.58 -20.13 -6.20
CA VAL A 435 36.47 -18.84 -5.51
C VAL A 435 35.02 -18.58 -5.11
N SER A 436 34.78 -18.21 -3.85
CA SER A 436 33.43 -18.01 -3.31
C SER A 436 32.75 -16.71 -3.76
N CYS A 437 33.53 -15.64 -4.04
CA CYS A 437 33.01 -14.36 -4.52
C CYS A 437 33.67 -13.95 -5.84
N TYR A 438 32.94 -13.23 -6.70
CA TYR A 438 33.51 -12.65 -7.92
C TYR A 438 34.72 -11.75 -7.59
N GLY A 439 35.89 -12.04 -8.16
CA GLY A 439 37.14 -11.31 -7.90
C GLY A 439 37.84 -11.69 -6.59
N GLY A 440 37.35 -12.70 -5.86
CA GLY A 440 38.01 -13.23 -4.67
C GLY A 440 39.25 -14.07 -4.99
N ASN A 441 39.95 -14.50 -3.94
CA ASN A 441 41.20 -15.26 -4.03
C ASN A 441 41.24 -16.45 -3.06
N ASN A 442 40.09 -17.06 -2.71
CA ASN A 442 40.04 -18.17 -1.76
C ASN A 442 39.90 -19.55 -2.43
N GLY A 443 40.15 -19.65 -3.74
CA GLY A 443 40.20 -20.93 -4.44
C GLY A 443 41.39 -21.77 -3.97
N SER A 444 41.27 -23.09 -4.11
CA SER A 444 42.34 -24.03 -3.80
C SER A 444 42.32 -25.23 -4.75
N ALA A 445 43.50 -25.79 -4.98
CA ALA A 445 43.67 -26.98 -5.79
C ALA A 445 44.62 -27.96 -5.10
N THR A 446 44.60 -29.21 -5.57
CA THR A 446 45.58 -30.23 -5.19
C THR A 446 46.18 -30.84 -6.45
N ALA A 447 47.44 -31.24 -6.38
CA ALA A 447 48.15 -31.95 -7.43
C ALA A 447 48.94 -33.11 -6.85
N SER A 448 49.01 -34.18 -7.63
CA SER A 448 49.74 -35.39 -7.30
C SER A 448 50.50 -35.92 -8.53
N GLY A 449 51.67 -36.51 -8.27
CA GLY A 449 52.44 -37.25 -9.26
C GLY A 449 52.35 -38.75 -9.02
N THR A 450 52.29 -39.55 -10.09
CA THR A 450 52.51 -41.01 -10.03
C THR A 450 53.42 -41.47 -11.17
N GLY A 451 54.17 -42.56 -10.97
CA GLY A 451 55.20 -43.02 -11.91
C GLY A 451 56.53 -42.23 -11.78
N GLY A 452 57.62 -42.74 -12.38
CA GLY A 452 58.97 -42.17 -12.19
C GLY A 452 59.55 -42.43 -10.78
N THR A 453 60.54 -41.64 -10.37
CA THR A 453 61.24 -41.82 -9.07
C THR A 453 60.82 -40.75 -8.04
N PRO A 454 60.19 -41.10 -6.91
CA PRO A 454 59.87 -40.13 -5.85
C PRO A 454 61.16 -39.63 -5.14
N PRO A 455 61.18 -38.42 -4.52
CA PRO A 455 60.06 -37.49 -4.33
C PRO A 455 59.71 -36.63 -5.56
N TYR A 456 58.46 -36.17 -5.64
CA TYR A 456 57.98 -35.28 -6.70
C TYR A 456 58.11 -33.80 -6.33
N THR A 457 58.40 -32.96 -7.32
CA THR A 457 58.36 -31.50 -7.18
C THR A 457 57.25 -30.90 -8.05
N TYR A 458 56.62 -29.84 -7.54
CA TYR A 458 55.49 -29.17 -8.19
C TYR A 458 55.89 -27.76 -8.59
N SER A 459 55.47 -27.32 -9.77
CA SER A 459 55.64 -25.95 -10.25
C SER A 459 54.37 -25.49 -10.93
N TRP A 460 53.60 -24.63 -10.26
CA TRP A 460 52.37 -24.06 -10.77
C TRP A 460 52.64 -22.77 -11.55
N SER A 461 51.78 -22.48 -12.53
CA SER A 461 51.86 -21.27 -13.38
C SER A 461 51.74 -19.95 -12.61
N ASN A 462 51.27 -19.98 -11.35
CA ASN A 462 51.24 -18.83 -10.45
C ASN A 462 52.47 -18.72 -9.54
N GLY A 463 53.48 -19.58 -9.74
CA GLY A 463 54.71 -19.62 -8.94
C GLY A 463 54.63 -20.48 -7.68
N SER A 464 53.49 -21.10 -7.35
CA SER A 464 53.41 -22.03 -6.22
C SER A 464 54.24 -23.29 -6.48
N THR A 465 54.93 -23.79 -5.43
CA THR A 465 55.65 -25.07 -5.44
C THR A 465 55.02 -26.12 -4.54
N SER A 466 53.87 -25.80 -3.94
CA SER A 466 53.13 -26.72 -3.07
C SER A 466 52.30 -27.71 -3.89
N ALA A 467 52.17 -28.94 -3.41
CA ALA A 467 51.17 -29.90 -3.92
C ALA A 467 49.74 -29.38 -3.73
N ASN A 468 49.50 -28.55 -2.70
CA ASN A 468 48.20 -28.01 -2.34
C ASN A 468 48.24 -26.46 -2.31
N PRO A 469 48.20 -25.78 -3.47
CA PRO A 469 48.10 -24.32 -3.49
C PRO A 469 46.73 -23.83 -2.99
N THR A 470 46.77 -22.87 -2.08
CA THR A 470 45.60 -22.10 -1.62
C THR A 470 45.75 -20.64 -2.03
N GLY A 471 44.71 -19.83 -1.86
CA GLY A 471 44.79 -18.40 -2.20
C GLY A 471 44.61 -18.10 -3.69
N LEU A 472 44.01 -19.03 -4.45
CA LEU A 472 43.89 -18.93 -5.90
C LEU A 472 42.73 -18.00 -6.30
N THR A 473 42.99 -17.14 -7.27
CA THR A 473 41.96 -16.36 -7.97
C THR A 473 41.35 -17.18 -9.11
N ALA A 474 40.21 -16.76 -9.66
CA ALA A 474 39.65 -17.46 -10.82
C ALA A 474 40.58 -17.39 -12.03
N GLY A 475 40.75 -18.52 -12.70
CA GLY A 475 41.68 -18.65 -13.82
C GLY A 475 42.13 -20.10 -14.03
N THR A 476 42.82 -20.30 -15.14
CA THR A 476 43.41 -21.60 -15.47
C THR A 476 44.83 -21.67 -14.91
N TYR A 477 45.10 -22.70 -14.12
CA TYR A 477 46.41 -22.96 -13.55
C TYR A 477 46.97 -24.25 -14.15
N THR A 478 48.22 -24.19 -14.57
CA THR A 478 48.96 -25.36 -15.07
C THR A 478 50.00 -25.73 -14.04
N VAL A 479 50.04 -27.00 -13.61
CA VAL A 479 51.09 -27.53 -12.74
C VAL A 479 51.99 -28.44 -13.54
N THR A 480 53.31 -28.26 -13.42
CA THR A 480 54.32 -29.21 -13.88
C THR A 480 54.78 -30.03 -12.69
N VAL A 481 54.67 -31.35 -12.80
CA VAL A 481 55.16 -32.32 -11.81
C VAL A 481 56.42 -32.97 -12.37
N ARG A 482 57.52 -32.95 -11.61
CA ARG A 482 58.81 -33.58 -11.98
C ARG A 482 59.17 -34.66 -10.97
N ASP A 483 59.80 -35.73 -11.44
CA ASP A 483 60.40 -36.73 -10.56
C ASP A 483 61.76 -36.27 -9.99
N ALA A 484 62.31 -37.05 -9.05
CA ALA A 484 63.55 -36.72 -8.34
C ALA A 484 64.77 -36.56 -9.26
N ASN A 485 64.74 -37.22 -10.43
CA ASN A 485 65.84 -37.20 -11.40
C ASN A 485 65.74 -36.03 -12.39
N ASN A 486 64.64 -35.26 -12.38
CA ASN A 486 64.36 -34.15 -13.30
C ASN A 486 64.32 -34.51 -14.80
N VAL A 487 64.39 -35.80 -15.14
CA VAL A 487 64.36 -36.28 -16.53
C VAL A 487 62.92 -36.42 -17.01
N CYS A 488 62.01 -36.81 -16.12
CA CYS A 488 60.62 -37.12 -16.47
C CYS A 488 59.70 -36.05 -15.86
N ASN A 489 58.82 -35.47 -16.68
CA ASN A 489 57.88 -34.44 -16.23
C ASN A 489 56.54 -34.56 -16.95
N ALA A 490 55.47 -34.22 -16.24
CA ALA A 490 54.14 -34.11 -16.82
C ALA A 490 53.44 -32.85 -16.33
N THR A 491 52.52 -32.36 -17.14
CA THR A 491 51.69 -31.20 -16.80
C THR A 491 50.24 -31.60 -16.62
N ALA A 492 49.58 -31.03 -15.61
CA ALA A 492 48.13 -31.08 -15.45
C ALA A 492 47.57 -29.65 -15.44
N GLN A 493 46.33 -29.48 -15.91
CA GLN A 493 45.65 -28.19 -15.92
C GLN A 493 44.35 -28.28 -15.11
N ILE A 494 44.09 -27.26 -14.31
CA ILE A 494 42.82 -27.04 -13.63
C ILE A 494 42.32 -25.63 -13.92
N THR A 495 41.02 -25.43 -13.81
CA THR A 495 40.42 -24.09 -13.87
C THR A 495 39.68 -23.82 -12.58
N ILE A 496 40.14 -22.83 -11.83
CA ILE A 496 39.41 -22.28 -10.69
C ILE A 496 38.35 -21.35 -11.26
N SER A 497 37.08 -21.68 -11.04
CA SER A 497 35.95 -20.84 -11.42
C SER A 497 35.58 -19.85 -10.31
N GLN A 498 34.79 -18.84 -10.66
CA GLN A 498 34.15 -17.93 -9.71
C GLN A 498 32.68 -17.73 -10.13
N PRO A 499 31.78 -17.36 -9.20
CA PRO A 499 30.42 -16.97 -9.55
C PRO A 499 30.42 -15.71 -10.41
N THR A 500 29.31 -15.46 -11.12
CA THR A 500 29.09 -14.18 -11.81
C THR A 500 29.02 -13.04 -10.80
N GLN A 501 29.34 -11.81 -11.23
CA GLN A 501 29.33 -10.65 -10.31
C GLN A 501 27.94 -10.46 -9.69
N LEU A 502 27.88 -10.41 -8.35
CA LEU A 502 26.65 -10.08 -7.64
C LEU A 502 26.20 -8.67 -8.01
N ASN A 503 24.97 -8.56 -8.51
CA ASN A 503 24.32 -7.33 -8.90
C ASN A 503 22.90 -7.31 -8.34
N ALA A 504 22.30 -6.13 -8.23
CA ALA A 504 20.91 -5.99 -7.81
C ALA A 504 20.28 -4.76 -8.47
N THR A 505 19.07 -4.93 -8.99
CA THR A 505 18.23 -3.81 -9.42
C THR A 505 17.22 -3.50 -8.33
N ILE A 506 16.99 -2.22 -8.07
CA ILE A 506 16.02 -1.75 -7.09
C ILE A 506 14.97 -0.90 -7.80
N SER A 507 13.70 -1.12 -7.49
CA SER A 507 12.59 -0.28 -7.93
C SER A 507 11.79 0.17 -6.72
N SER A 508 11.12 1.32 -6.83
CA SER A 508 10.28 1.85 -5.77
C SER A 508 8.99 2.44 -6.35
N THR A 509 7.94 2.43 -5.54
CA THR A 509 6.73 3.21 -5.78
C THR A 509 6.67 4.36 -4.79
N ALA A 510 6.45 5.56 -5.30
CA ALA A 510 6.26 6.76 -4.49
C ALA A 510 5.08 6.60 -3.52
N VAL A 511 5.10 7.32 -2.39
CA VAL A 511 3.91 7.45 -1.55
C VAL A 511 2.85 8.29 -2.27
N SER A 512 1.58 7.95 -2.11
CA SER A 512 0.48 8.62 -2.82
C SER A 512 0.16 10.01 -2.28
N CYS A 513 0.41 10.24 -0.99
CA CYS A 513 0.16 11.52 -0.30
C CYS A 513 1.41 12.03 0.39
N ASN A 514 1.52 13.36 0.50
CA ASN A 514 2.55 13.98 1.34
C ASN A 514 2.40 13.53 2.80
N GLY A 515 3.46 12.98 3.39
CA GLY A 515 3.42 12.39 4.74
C GLY A 515 2.74 11.01 4.81
N GLY A 516 2.37 10.42 3.67
CA GLY A 516 1.82 9.06 3.59
C GLY A 516 2.89 7.99 3.83
N SER A 517 2.42 6.77 4.07
CA SER A 517 3.26 5.60 4.37
C SER A 517 2.93 4.40 3.48
N ASN A 518 2.48 4.62 2.24
CA ASN A 518 2.12 3.53 1.32
C ASN A 518 3.14 3.31 0.18
N GLY A 519 4.34 3.86 0.32
CA GLY A 519 5.43 3.62 -0.61
C GLY A 519 5.92 2.17 -0.50
N THR A 520 6.56 1.70 -1.57
CA THR A 520 7.16 0.36 -1.61
C THR A 520 8.56 0.44 -2.22
N ALA A 521 9.40 -0.52 -1.88
CA ALA A 521 10.66 -0.77 -2.57
C ALA A 521 10.86 -2.27 -2.73
N THR A 522 11.28 -2.70 -3.92
CA THR A 522 11.54 -4.09 -4.25
C THR A 522 12.94 -4.21 -4.84
N VAL A 523 13.68 -5.21 -4.38
CA VAL A 523 15.02 -5.53 -4.91
C VAL A 523 14.97 -6.86 -5.65
N SER A 524 15.60 -6.90 -6.82
CA SER A 524 15.78 -8.11 -7.62
C SER A 524 17.28 -8.35 -7.80
N PRO A 525 17.86 -9.30 -7.06
CA PRO A 525 19.26 -9.67 -7.19
C PRO A 525 19.51 -10.57 -8.40
N SER A 526 20.73 -10.49 -8.95
CA SER A 526 21.21 -11.28 -10.09
C SER A 526 22.72 -11.51 -9.96
N GLY A 527 23.22 -12.65 -10.42
CA GLY A 527 24.62 -13.04 -10.22
C GLY A 527 24.96 -13.38 -8.76
N GLY A 528 26.21 -13.73 -8.46
CA GLY A 528 26.58 -14.32 -7.18
C GLY A 528 26.05 -15.76 -7.03
N THR A 529 25.99 -16.26 -5.79
CA THR A 529 25.43 -17.59 -5.48
C THR A 529 24.00 -17.51 -4.96
N ALA A 530 23.08 -18.23 -5.60
CA ALA A 530 21.67 -18.26 -5.21
C ALA A 530 21.46 -18.65 -3.73
N GLY A 531 20.48 -18.01 -3.09
CA GLY A 531 20.27 -18.05 -1.63
C GLY A 531 20.44 -16.68 -0.98
N TYR A 532 19.94 -15.63 -1.65
CA TYR A 532 20.13 -14.24 -1.22
C TYR A 532 19.36 -13.93 0.07
N THR A 533 20.02 -13.20 0.96
CA THR A 533 19.42 -12.56 2.12
C THR A 533 19.45 -11.05 1.94
N TYR A 534 18.49 -10.37 2.56
CA TYR A 534 18.29 -8.93 2.44
C TYR A 534 18.40 -8.31 3.81
N LEU A 535 19.01 -7.14 3.89
CA LEU A 535 18.95 -6.29 5.08
C LEU A 535 18.72 -4.85 4.64
N TRP A 536 17.48 -4.41 4.79
CA TRP A 536 17.09 -3.04 4.51
C TRP A 536 17.47 -2.10 5.67
N SER A 537 17.64 -0.81 5.39
CA SER A 537 17.91 0.22 6.40
C SER A 537 16.83 0.35 7.47
N ASN A 538 15.63 -0.19 7.22
CA ASN A 538 14.53 -0.30 8.19
C ASN A 538 14.52 -1.66 8.91
N SER A 539 15.62 -2.42 8.89
CA SER A 539 15.79 -3.76 9.48
C SER A 539 14.98 -4.90 8.87
N SER A 540 14.23 -4.67 7.78
CA SER A 540 13.50 -5.75 7.10
C SER A 540 14.45 -6.69 6.36
N THR A 541 14.05 -7.96 6.28
CA THR A 541 14.80 -9.02 5.59
C THR A 541 14.11 -9.59 4.35
N SER A 542 13.00 -8.98 3.92
CA SER A 542 12.24 -9.39 2.74
C SER A 542 12.82 -8.82 1.44
N SER A 543 12.60 -9.49 0.31
CA SER A 543 12.96 -8.98 -1.03
C SER A 543 12.12 -7.76 -1.46
N SER A 544 10.99 -7.53 -0.80
CA SER A 544 10.14 -6.34 -0.96
C SER A 544 9.74 -5.79 0.39
N ILE A 545 9.77 -4.46 0.53
CA ILE A 545 9.28 -3.72 1.69
C ILE A 545 8.15 -2.80 1.27
N SER A 546 7.13 -2.70 2.11
CA SER A 546 5.95 -1.86 1.94
C SER A 546 5.69 -1.06 3.21
N GLY A 547 4.69 -0.17 3.19
CA GLY A 547 4.41 0.66 4.36
C GLY A 547 5.41 1.82 4.54
N LEU A 548 6.11 2.21 3.47
CA LEU A 548 7.23 3.15 3.55
C LEU A 548 6.76 4.60 3.48
N THR A 549 7.38 5.45 4.28
CA THR A 549 7.30 6.92 4.15
C THR A 549 8.29 7.41 3.10
N ALA A 550 8.22 8.69 2.73
CA ALA A 550 9.23 9.26 1.85
C ALA A 550 10.62 9.28 2.52
N GLY A 551 11.64 8.86 1.78
CA GLY A 551 12.99 8.72 2.31
C GLY A 551 13.88 7.87 1.42
N THR A 552 15.15 7.74 1.80
CA THR A 552 16.10 6.87 1.11
C THR A 552 16.19 5.55 1.87
N TYR A 553 15.98 4.45 1.15
CA TYR A 553 16.06 3.10 1.66
C TYR A 553 17.23 2.39 0.98
N SER A 554 18.19 1.95 1.79
CA SER A 554 19.29 1.10 1.32
C SER A 554 19.02 -0.34 1.67
N VAL A 555 19.42 -1.26 0.79
CA VAL A 555 19.41 -2.69 1.02
C VAL A 555 20.81 -3.24 0.82
N THR A 556 21.28 -3.99 1.80
CA THR A 556 22.42 -4.90 1.64
C THR A 556 21.85 -6.23 1.18
N VAL A 557 22.22 -6.66 -0.03
CA VAL A 557 21.94 -8.01 -0.51
C VAL A 557 23.19 -8.84 -0.27
N THR A 558 23.04 -9.94 0.44
CA THR A 558 24.11 -10.91 0.70
C THR A 558 23.75 -12.22 0.02
N ASP A 559 24.64 -12.75 -0.80
CA ASP A 559 24.45 -14.05 -1.44
C ASP A 559 24.74 -15.23 -0.47
N ALA A 560 24.55 -16.47 -0.91
CA ALA A 560 24.74 -17.65 -0.03
C ALA A 560 26.19 -17.86 0.46
N HIS A 561 27.17 -17.23 -0.16
CA HIS A 561 28.59 -17.32 0.21
C HIS A 561 29.08 -16.08 0.97
N GLY A 562 28.17 -15.19 1.38
CA GLY A 562 28.50 -13.99 2.16
C GLY A 562 28.99 -12.81 1.32
N CYS A 563 28.92 -12.88 -0.01
CA CYS A 563 29.28 -11.75 -0.88
C CYS A 563 28.16 -10.70 -0.80
N THR A 564 28.51 -9.43 -0.61
CA THR A 564 27.53 -8.36 -0.40
C THR A 564 27.55 -7.30 -1.49
N ILE A 565 26.37 -6.75 -1.78
CA ILE A 565 26.22 -5.51 -2.54
C ILE A 565 25.21 -4.60 -1.85
N VAL A 566 25.51 -3.31 -1.80
CA VAL A 566 24.58 -2.29 -1.29
C VAL A 566 23.96 -1.55 -2.45
N LYS A 567 22.62 -1.44 -2.45
CA LYS A 567 21.87 -0.57 -3.34
C LYS A 567 20.98 0.34 -2.53
N SER A 568 20.66 1.50 -3.08
CA SER A 568 19.70 2.42 -2.47
C SER A 568 18.70 2.91 -3.50
N THR A 569 17.49 3.21 -3.02
CA THR A 569 16.46 3.91 -3.78
C THR A 569 15.83 4.97 -2.91
N THR A 570 15.25 5.99 -3.54
CA THR A 570 14.47 7.01 -2.86
C THR A 570 12.99 6.75 -3.12
N VAL A 571 12.21 6.63 -2.05
CA VAL A 571 10.75 6.70 -2.11
C VAL A 571 10.39 8.19 -2.08
N SER A 572 9.92 8.71 -3.20
CA SER A 572 9.48 10.11 -3.30
C SER A 572 8.06 10.29 -2.78
N GLN A 573 7.69 11.54 -2.45
CA GLN A 573 6.31 11.95 -2.18
C GLN A 573 5.94 13.18 -2.99
N PRO A 574 4.65 13.40 -3.29
CA PRO A 574 4.18 14.66 -3.82
C PRO A 574 4.39 15.79 -2.79
N THR A 575 4.50 17.03 -3.27
CA THR A 575 4.48 18.24 -2.43
C THR A 575 3.18 18.31 -1.63
N ALA A 576 3.22 18.88 -0.41
CA ALA A 576 2.03 19.04 0.42
C ALA A 576 0.95 19.88 -0.30
N LEU A 577 -0.33 19.54 -0.08
CA LEU A 577 -1.44 20.38 -0.55
C LEU A 577 -1.39 21.74 0.15
N SER A 578 -1.21 22.79 -0.64
CA SER A 578 -1.22 24.17 -0.20
C SER A 578 -2.44 24.88 -0.77
N VAL A 579 -3.20 25.53 0.10
CA VAL A 579 -4.46 26.18 -0.27
C VAL A 579 -4.39 27.64 0.19
N THR A 580 -4.48 28.54 -0.79
CA THR A 580 -4.70 29.97 -0.55
C THR A 580 -6.19 30.27 -0.65
N THR A 581 -6.65 31.27 0.10
CA THR A 581 -8.07 31.53 0.31
C THR A 581 -8.40 33.00 0.07
N SER A 582 -9.59 33.27 -0.47
CA SER A 582 -10.19 34.60 -0.50
C SER A 582 -11.70 34.51 -0.28
N GLN A 583 -12.31 35.54 0.30
CA GLN A 583 -13.75 35.55 0.54
C GLN A 583 -14.35 36.95 0.39
N THR A 584 -15.64 36.98 0.09
CA THR A 584 -16.48 38.17 0.09
C THR A 584 -17.66 37.93 1.04
N ASN A 585 -17.86 38.84 2.00
CA ASN A 585 -18.97 38.77 2.94
C ASN A 585 -20.29 39.22 2.30
N VAL A 586 -21.43 38.89 2.92
CA VAL A 586 -22.75 39.32 2.43
C VAL A 586 -22.91 40.83 2.61
N SER A 587 -23.43 41.52 1.59
CA SER A 587 -23.57 42.98 1.61
C SER A 587 -24.75 43.49 2.44
N CYS A 588 -25.82 42.68 2.61
CA CYS A 588 -27.00 43.01 3.39
C CYS A 588 -27.33 41.94 4.43
N PHE A 589 -27.90 42.34 5.56
CA PHE A 589 -28.45 41.40 6.54
C PHE A 589 -29.46 40.45 5.87
N GLY A 590 -29.25 39.13 6.00
CA GLY A 590 -30.12 38.12 5.39
C GLY A 590 -29.91 37.92 3.88
N GLY A 591 -28.92 38.58 3.27
CA GLY A 591 -28.56 38.37 1.87
C GLY A 591 -27.85 37.02 1.62
N ASN A 592 -27.55 36.77 0.35
CA ASN A 592 -26.90 35.53 -0.11
C ASN A 592 -25.84 35.80 -1.20
N ASN A 593 -25.26 37.00 -1.25
CA ASN A 593 -24.27 37.36 -2.28
C ASN A 593 -22.81 37.16 -1.82
N GLY A 594 -22.59 36.48 -0.70
CA GLY A 594 -21.24 36.12 -0.24
C GLY A 594 -20.59 35.08 -1.15
N SER A 595 -19.27 34.99 -1.09
CA SER A 595 -18.48 33.98 -1.80
C SER A 595 -17.21 33.59 -1.04
N ALA A 596 -16.74 32.37 -1.27
CA ALA A 596 -15.46 31.87 -0.79
C ALA A 596 -14.74 31.15 -1.94
N THR A 597 -13.48 31.45 -2.15
CA THR A 597 -12.66 30.88 -3.22
C THR A 597 -11.40 30.25 -2.62
N VAL A 598 -11.04 29.09 -3.15
CA VAL A 598 -9.77 28.42 -2.85
C VAL A 598 -8.93 28.30 -4.12
N SER A 599 -7.64 28.54 -4.00
CA SER A 599 -6.65 28.22 -5.03
C SER A 599 -5.65 27.22 -4.46
N VAL A 600 -5.58 26.06 -5.10
CA VAL A 600 -4.88 24.87 -4.61
C VAL A 600 -3.61 24.66 -5.44
N SER A 601 -2.52 24.33 -4.75
CA SER A 601 -1.24 23.92 -5.34
C SER A 601 -0.68 22.73 -4.55
N GLY A 602 0.28 22.01 -5.14
CA GLY A 602 0.82 20.77 -4.56
C GLY A 602 -0.14 19.58 -4.66
N GLY A 603 0.15 18.49 -3.95
CA GLY A 603 -0.53 17.21 -4.16
C GLY A 603 -0.40 16.68 -5.60
N THR A 604 -1.33 15.83 -6.00
CA THR A 604 -1.45 15.25 -7.35
C THR A 604 -2.55 15.98 -8.15
N PRO A 605 -2.23 16.67 -9.27
CA PRO A 605 -3.20 17.46 -10.02
C PRO A 605 -4.47 16.67 -10.39
N GLY A 606 -5.62 17.33 -10.30
CA GLY A 606 -6.95 16.70 -10.43
C GLY A 606 -7.80 16.91 -9.17
N TYR A 607 -7.95 18.17 -8.76
CA TYR A 607 -8.58 18.51 -7.48
C TYR A 607 -10.11 18.43 -7.56
N ASN A 608 -10.71 17.85 -6.52
CA ASN A 608 -12.15 17.81 -6.31
C ASN A 608 -12.51 18.61 -5.05
N TYR A 609 -13.59 19.38 -5.12
CA TYR A 609 -14.02 20.25 -4.04
C TYR A 609 -15.36 19.75 -3.51
N THR A 610 -15.52 19.76 -2.19
CA THR A 610 -16.81 19.46 -1.56
C THR A 610 -17.04 20.47 -0.46
N TRP A 611 -17.96 21.40 -0.71
CA TRP A 611 -18.38 22.40 0.26
C TRP A 611 -19.49 21.84 1.16
N THR A 612 -19.59 22.32 2.41
CA THR A 612 -20.67 21.93 3.35
C THR A 612 -22.08 22.22 2.83
N ASN A 613 -22.21 23.12 1.85
CA ASN A 613 -23.48 23.42 1.17
C ASN A 613 -23.67 22.65 -0.15
N GLY A 614 -22.82 21.66 -0.45
CA GLY A 614 -22.94 20.78 -1.61
C GLY A 614 -22.33 21.30 -2.91
N GLN A 615 -21.75 22.51 -2.94
CA GLN A 615 -21.04 23.00 -4.13
C GLN A 615 -19.73 22.22 -4.37
N THR A 616 -19.30 22.14 -5.63
CA THR A 616 -18.19 21.26 -6.06
C THR A 616 -17.08 21.93 -6.87
N THR A 617 -17.10 23.25 -6.99
CA THR A 617 -16.05 24.01 -7.70
C THR A 617 -15.09 24.68 -6.71
N SER A 618 -13.98 25.24 -7.22
CA SER A 618 -13.01 26.01 -6.42
C SER A 618 -13.60 27.28 -5.80
N THR A 619 -14.73 27.76 -6.33
CA THR A 619 -15.44 28.92 -5.80
C THR A 619 -16.84 28.50 -5.34
N ALA A 620 -17.16 28.74 -4.08
CA ALA A 620 -18.53 28.71 -3.61
C ALA A 620 -19.12 30.12 -3.62
N SER A 621 -20.16 30.32 -4.43
CA SER A 621 -20.87 31.60 -4.57
C SER A 621 -22.30 31.48 -4.06
N GLY A 622 -22.99 32.61 -3.88
CA GLY A 622 -24.38 32.58 -3.42
C GLY A 622 -24.52 32.26 -1.93
N LEU A 623 -23.50 32.61 -1.13
CA LEU A 623 -23.42 32.24 0.28
C LEU A 623 -24.16 33.28 1.15
N SER A 624 -24.98 32.79 2.08
CA SER A 624 -25.52 33.58 3.20
C SER A 624 -24.50 33.67 4.34
N ALA A 625 -24.77 34.46 5.37
CA ALA A 625 -23.90 34.48 6.54
C ALA A 625 -23.89 33.11 7.23
N GLY A 626 -22.69 32.63 7.58
CA GLY A 626 -22.49 31.31 8.15
C GLY A 626 -21.07 30.80 7.97
N THR A 627 -20.85 29.58 8.44
CA THR A 627 -19.55 28.90 8.33
C THR A 627 -19.62 27.85 7.24
N TYR A 628 -18.72 27.94 6.26
CA TYR A 628 -18.60 27.01 5.16
C TYR A 628 -17.25 26.34 5.18
N THR A 629 -17.24 25.01 5.14
CA THR A 629 -16.01 24.23 5.06
C THR A 629 -15.91 23.60 3.68
N VAL A 630 -14.77 23.76 3.02
CA VAL A 630 -14.44 23.03 1.81
C VAL A 630 -13.47 21.92 2.15
N THR A 631 -13.79 20.72 1.71
CA THR A 631 -12.86 19.60 1.63
C THR A 631 -12.31 19.56 0.22
N ILE A 632 -10.99 19.72 0.09
CA ILE A 632 -10.28 19.57 -1.18
C ILE A 632 -9.60 18.21 -1.16
N LYS A 633 -9.86 17.40 -2.18
CA LYS A 633 -9.11 16.17 -2.45
C LYS A 633 -8.33 16.32 -3.74
N ASP A 634 -7.14 15.75 -3.78
CA ASP A 634 -6.36 15.61 -5.01
C ASP A 634 -6.72 14.30 -5.75
N ALA A 635 -6.07 14.01 -6.88
CA ALA A 635 -6.36 12.80 -7.67
C ALA A 635 -6.06 11.47 -6.94
N ASN A 636 -5.22 11.51 -5.89
CA ASN A 636 -4.87 10.36 -5.05
C ASN A 636 -5.71 10.29 -3.76
N ASN A 637 -6.78 11.09 -3.66
CA ASN A 637 -7.65 11.22 -2.49
C ASN A 637 -6.97 11.82 -1.25
N CYS A 638 -5.81 12.46 -1.40
CA CYS A 638 -5.18 13.21 -0.31
C CYS A 638 -6.04 14.43 -0.01
N SER A 639 -6.41 14.63 1.26
CA SER A 639 -7.43 15.60 1.64
C SER A 639 -6.87 16.73 2.48
N THR A 640 -7.34 17.95 2.26
CA THR A 640 -7.18 19.09 3.17
C THR A 640 -8.49 19.85 3.28
N THR A 641 -8.68 20.58 4.38
CA THR A 641 -9.89 21.36 4.61
C THR A 641 -9.58 22.82 4.85
N ARG A 642 -10.49 23.70 4.42
CA ARG A 642 -10.48 25.13 4.78
C ARG A 642 -11.86 25.56 5.21
N THR A 643 -11.90 26.38 6.24
CA THR A 643 -13.13 26.90 6.82
C THR A 643 -13.19 28.40 6.57
N PHE A 644 -14.34 28.87 6.10
CA PHE A 644 -14.65 30.26 5.83
C PHE A 644 -15.81 30.68 6.70
N THR A 645 -15.72 31.85 7.32
CA THR A 645 -16.85 32.47 8.01
C THR A 645 -17.29 33.66 7.18
N ILE A 646 -18.41 33.49 6.48
CA ILE A 646 -19.07 34.56 5.74
C ILE A 646 -19.87 35.37 6.76
N SER A 647 -19.51 36.63 6.96
CA SER A 647 -20.24 37.53 7.83
C SER A 647 -21.31 38.32 7.05
N GLN A 648 -22.21 38.97 7.78
CA GLN A 648 -23.16 39.95 7.25
C GLN A 648 -23.19 41.17 8.18
N PRO A 649 -23.55 42.37 7.67
CA PRO A 649 -23.76 43.54 8.52
C PRO A 649 -25.01 43.35 9.41
N THR A 650 -25.15 44.20 10.43
CA THR A 650 -26.40 44.32 11.19
C THR A 650 -27.53 44.82 10.28
N ALA A 651 -28.78 44.43 10.56
CA ALA A 651 -29.92 44.90 9.79
C ALA A 651 -30.04 46.44 9.86
N VAL A 652 -30.33 47.08 8.72
CA VAL A 652 -30.70 48.49 8.71
C VAL A 652 -31.99 48.65 9.51
N THR A 653 -32.01 49.63 10.40
CA THR A 653 -33.19 50.04 11.16
C THR A 653 -33.47 51.52 10.91
N ALA A 654 -34.74 51.89 11.01
CA ALA A 654 -35.18 53.28 10.89
C ALA A 654 -36.19 53.57 12.00
N SER A 655 -35.91 54.58 12.83
CA SER A 655 -36.82 55.04 13.88
C SER A 655 -36.99 56.55 13.82
N ILE A 656 -38.13 57.06 14.26
CA ILE A 656 -38.37 58.51 14.32
C ILE A 656 -37.75 59.03 15.63
N SER A 657 -36.74 59.90 15.53
CA SER A 657 -36.08 60.47 16.71
C SER A 657 -36.76 61.71 17.24
N SER A 658 -37.42 62.47 16.39
CA SER A 658 -38.15 63.69 16.76
C SER A 658 -39.22 64.01 15.73
N GLN A 659 -40.32 64.62 16.17
CA GLN A 659 -41.37 65.14 15.30
C GLN A 659 -41.95 66.44 15.86
N THR A 660 -42.48 67.28 14.99
CA THR A 660 -43.25 68.49 15.33
C THR A 660 -44.57 68.45 14.57
N ASN A 661 -45.69 68.59 15.28
CA ASN A 661 -47.04 68.65 14.70
C ASN A 661 -47.33 70.04 14.12
N VAL A 662 -48.32 70.13 13.24
CA VAL A 662 -48.75 71.41 12.66
C VAL A 662 -49.42 72.27 13.75
N SER A 663 -49.05 73.55 13.83
CA SER A 663 -49.55 74.47 14.87
C SER A 663 -50.98 74.98 14.63
N CYS A 664 -51.39 75.13 13.37
CA CYS A 664 -52.71 75.58 12.95
C CYS A 664 -53.39 74.56 12.04
N SER A 665 -54.72 74.43 12.13
CA SER A 665 -55.48 73.60 11.20
C SER A 665 -55.21 74.04 9.75
N GLY A 666 -54.79 73.11 8.88
CA GLY A 666 -54.44 73.40 7.48
C GLY A 666 -53.04 73.99 7.25
N GLY A 667 -52.21 74.10 8.29
CA GLY A 667 -50.81 74.55 8.15
C GLY A 667 -49.87 73.45 7.63
N THR A 668 -48.62 73.85 7.38
CA THR A 668 -47.55 72.97 6.85
C THR A 668 -46.24 73.07 7.64
N ASN A 669 -46.27 73.56 8.88
CA ASN A 669 -45.06 73.75 9.68
C ASN A 669 -44.62 72.51 10.48
N GLY A 670 -45.16 71.33 10.17
CA GLY A 670 -44.73 70.08 10.77
C GLY A 670 -43.35 69.61 10.29
N SER A 671 -42.71 68.75 11.06
CA SER A 671 -41.42 68.14 10.73
C SER A 671 -41.25 66.77 11.35
N ALA A 672 -40.39 65.93 10.77
CA ALA A 672 -39.97 64.66 11.36
C ALA A 672 -38.52 64.36 11.01
N THR A 673 -37.76 63.84 11.97
CA THR A 673 -36.37 63.39 11.78
C THR A 673 -36.30 61.89 11.99
N VAL A 674 -35.68 61.18 11.04
CA VAL A 674 -35.42 59.73 11.16
C VAL A 674 -33.99 59.48 11.65
N LEU A 675 -33.82 58.56 12.58
CA LEU A 675 -32.53 58.06 13.04
C LEU A 675 -32.29 56.67 12.42
N PRO A 676 -31.32 56.55 11.49
CA PRO A 676 -30.93 55.24 10.96
C PRO A 676 -30.04 54.49 11.97
N GLY A 677 -30.11 53.16 11.95
CA GLY A 677 -29.20 52.28 12.70
C GLY A 677 -28.83 51.04 11.89
N GLY A 678 -27.75 50.35 12.28
CA GLY A 678 -27.25 49.15 11.58
C GLY A 678 -26.84 49.40 10.13
N GLY A 679 -26.55 48.34 9.34
CA GLY A 679 -26.04 48.47 7.98
C GLY A 679 -24.71 49.20 7.86
N SER A 680 -24.42 49.75 6.68
CA SER A 680 -23.17 50.48 6.37
C SER A 680 -23.45 51.92 5.95
N ALA A 681 -22.91 52.90 6.68
CA ALA A 681 -22.95 54.31 6.27
C ALA A 681 -22.17 54.55 4.94
N PRO A 682 -22.49 55.59 4.15
CA PRO A 682 -23.54 56.60 4.36
C PRO A 682 -24.98 56.09 4.11
N TYR A 683 -25.96 56.75 4.72
CA TYR A 683 -27.38 56.47 4.49
C TYR A 683 -28.00 57.46 3.50
N THR A 684 -29.01 57.00 2.76
CA THR A 684 -29.89 57.81 1.93
C THR A 684 -31.32 57.70 2.43
N TYR A 685 -32.10 58.76 2.24
CA TYR A 685 -33.47 58.87 2.72
C TYR A 685 -34.41 59.09 1.53
N ALA A 686 -35.59 58.46 1.57
CA ALA A 686 -36.65 58.70 0.61
C ALA A 686 -37.98 58.77 1.37
N TRP A 687 -38.47 59.99 1.57
CA TRP A 687 -39.77 60.25 2.19
C TRP A 687 -40.90 60.13 1.15
N SER A 688 -42.11 59.77 1.59
CA SER A 688 -43.30 59.66 0.74
C SER A 688 -43.70 60.95 0.02
N ASN A 689 -43.18 62.10 0.49
CA ASN A 689 -43.34 63.41 -0.13
C ASN A 689 -42.11 63.85 -0.96
N SER A 690 -41.29 62.89 -1.39
CA SER A 690 -40.10 63.09 -2.24
C SER A 690 -38.93 63.86 -1.60
N GLN A 691 -38.95 64.11 -0.29
CA GLN A 691 -37.77 64.64 0.41
C GLN A 691 -36.70 63.57 0.59
N THR A 692 -35.42 63.96 0.57
CA THR A 692 -34.27 63.04 0.58
C THR A 692 -33.28 63.25 1.72
N THR A 693 -33.59 64.16 2.64
CA THR A 693 -32.80 64.47 3.83
C THR A 693 -33.25 63.66 5.05
N GLN A 694 -32.39 63.57 6.06
CA GLN A 694 -32.70 62.90 7.33
C GLN A 694 -33.90 63.53 8.06
N THR A 695 -34.02 64.85 7.99
CA THR A 695 -35.18 65.60 8.49
C THR A 695 -36.06 65.98 7.31
N ALA A 696 -37.33 65.60 7.37
CA ALA A 696 -38.36 66.16 6.50
C ALA A 696 -39.06 67.34 7.19
N THR A 697 -39.15 68.46 6.51
CA THR A 697 -39.75 69.71 7.02
C THR A 697 -40.87 70.19 6.11
N GLY A 698 -41.69 71.13 6.56
CA GLY A 698 -42.77 71.66 5.71
C GLY A 698 -43.95 70.68 5.58
N LEU A 699 -44.17 69.83 6.59
CA LEU A 699 -45.16 68.77 6.55
C LEU A 699 -46.55 69.29 6.96
N ALA A 700 -47.55 69.02 6.12
CA ALA A 700 -48.97 69.12 6.49
C ALA A 700 -49.37 67.94 7.39
N ALA A 701 -50.54 68.02 8.05
CA ALA A 701 -51.08 66.88 8.78
C ALA A 701 -51.29 65.66 7.86
N GLY A 702 -50.84 64.49 8.30
CA GLY A 702 -50.85 63.26 7.50
C GLY A 702 -49.78 62.27 7.97
N THR A 703 -49.77 61.09 7.35
CA THR A 703 -48.76 60.05 7.62
C THR A 703 -47.69 60.07 6.54
N TYR A 704 -46.44 60.18 6.95
CA TYR A 704 -45.27 60.16 6.06
C TYR A 704 -44.47 58.89 6.32
N THR A 705 -44.14 58.16 5.26
CA THR A 705 -43.25 57.01 5.33
C THR A 705 -41.87 57.45 4.85
N VAL A 706 -40.82 56.92 5.47
CA VAL A 706 -39.44 57.12 5.03
C VAL A 706 -38.78 55.77 4.82
N THR A 707 -38.18 55.61 3.64
CA THR A 707 -37.26 54.51 3.36
C THR A 707 -35.84 55.01 3.60
N VAL A 708 -35.13 54.38 4.53
CA VAL A 708 -33.71 54.58 4.75
C VAL A 708 -32.98 53.48 4.00
N ARG A 709 -31.98 53.82 3.17
CA ARG A 709 -31.07 52.85 2.58
C ARG A 709 -29.65 53.10 3.04
N ASP A 710 -28.88 52.06 3.26
CA ASP A 710 -27.46 52.14 3.55
C ASP A 710 -26.61 52.17 2.24
N ALA A 711 -25.29 52.19 2.37
CA ALA A 711 -24.36 52.25 1.23
C ALA A 711 -24.42 51.01 0.32
N ASN A 712 -24.92 49.87 0.82
CA ASN A 712 -25.09 48.63 0.07
C ASN A 712 -26.52 48.46 -0.48
N ASN A 713 -27.34 49.53 -0.43
CA ASN A 713 -28.76 49.56 -0.82
C ASN A 713 -29.70 48.71 0.05
N CYS A 714 -29.25 48.25 1.22
CA CYS A 714 -30.10 47.56 2.18
C CYS A 714 -31.06 48.59 2.81
N SER A 715 -32.36 48.25 2.92
CA SER A 715 -33.38 49.25 3.26
C SER A 715 -34.21 48.90 4.49
N ALA A 716 -34.59 49.92 5.25
CA ALA A 716 -35.62 49.84 6.28
C ALA A 716 -36.65 50.97 6.07
N THR A 717 -37.90 50.69 6.40
CA THR A 717 -39.00 51.68 6.30
C THR A 717 -39.59 51.94 7.68
N THR A 718 -39.89 53.21 7.96
CA THR A 718 -40.68 53.60 9.13
C THR A 718 -41.68 54.68 8.75
N SER A 719 -42.66 54.93 9.62
CA SER A 719 -43.74 55.90 9.37
C SER A 719 -43.94 56.82 10.56
N VAL A 720 -44.31 58.06 10.29
CA VAL A 720 -44.64 59.07 11.29
C VAL A 720 -45.97 59.73 10.94
N THR A 721 -46.81 60.03 11.93
CA THR A 721 -48.05 60.78 11.73
C THR A 721 -47.90 62.18 12.31
N ILE A 722 -48.00 63.17 11.44
CA ILE A 722 -48.07 64.59 11.81
C ILE A 722 -49.53 64.94 12.04
N SER A 723 -49.87 65.41 13.24
CA SER A 723 -51.23 65.85 13.58
C SER A 723 -51.39 67.38 13.44
N GLN A 724 -52.64 67.84 13.51
CA GLN A 724 -53.01 69.25 13.58
C GLN A 724 -54.17 69.44 14.58
N PRO A 725 -54.36 70.64 15.16
CA PRO A 725 -55.55 70.93 15.97
C PRO A 725 -56.82 70.98 15.09
N SER A 726 -57.98 70.88 15.73
CA SER A 726 -59.27 71.15 15.08
C SER A 726 -59.34 72.61 14.59
N ALA A 727 -60.15 72.88 13.58
CA ALA A 727 -60.29 74.23 13.04
C ALA A 727 -60.88 75.20 14.10
N LEU A 728 -60.29 76.39 14.23
CA LEU A 728 -60.80 77.43 15.12
C LEU A 728 -62.09 78.05 14.53
N THR A 729 -63.17 78.00 15.30
CA THR A 729 -64.50 78.51 14.96
C THR A 729 -65.02 79.42 16.08
N VAL A 730 -65.89 80.37 15.77
CA VAL A 730 -66.45 81.31 16.76
C VAL A 730 -67.94 81.51 16.51
N THR A 731 -68.74 81.24 17.54
CA THR A 731 -70.16 81.60 17.60
C THR A 731 -70.35 82.81 18.51
N ILE A 732 -71.38 83.64 18.30
CA ILE A 732 -71.60 84.85 19.11
C ILE A 732 -73.03 84.85 19.66
N SER A 733 -73.17 84.90 20.99
CA SER A 733 -74.45 85.18 21.66
C SER A 733 -74.59 86.69 21.90
N LYS A 734 -75.82 87.22 21.88
CA LYS A 734 -76.07 88.67 21.95
C LYS A 734 -77.31 89.06 22.73
N THR A 735 -77.31 90.29 23.22
CA THR A 735 -78.47 91.00 23.76
C THR A 735 -78.65 92.31 23.00
N ASN A 736 -79.86 92.60 22.54
CA ASN A 736 -80.18 93.82 21.80
C ASN A 736 -80.39 95.03 22.74
N VAL A 737 -80.38 96.24 22.19
CA VAL A 737 -80.64 97.47 22.94
C VAL A 737 -82.12 97.55 23.34
N ALA A 738 -82.42 97.95 24.57
CA ALA A 738 -83.77 97.98 25.15
C ALA A 738 -84.61 99.21 24.75
N CYS A 739 -83.98 100.38 24.60
CA CYS A 739 -84.61 101.62 24.13
C CYS A 739 -83.94 102.13 22.85
N ASN A 740 -84.71 102.78 21.98
CA ASN A 740 -84.14 103.47 20.82
C ASN A 740 -83.08 104.49 21.26
N GLY A 741 -81.89 104.45 20.65
CA GLY A 741 -80.77 105.32 21.02
C GLY A 741 -80.03 104.95 22.30
N GLY A 742 -80.39 103.84 22.96
CA GLY A 742 -79.70 103.33 24.14
C GLY A 742 -78.40 102.57 23.82
N ASN A 743 -77.76 102.06 24.87
CA ASN A 743 -76.50 101.30 24.80
C ASN A 743 -76.53 100.05 25.70
N THR A 744 -77.70 99.43 25.88
CA THR A 744 -77.84 98.24 26.76
C THR A 744 -77.49 96.92 26.08
N GLY A 745 -77.01 96.95 24.83
CA GLY A 745 -76.66 95.73 24.08
C GLY A 745 -75.39 95.06 24.60
N SER A 746 -75.25 93.76 24.33
CA SER A 746 -74.03 92.99 24.62
C SER A 746 -73.79 91.89 23.59
N ALA A 747 -72.54 91.44 23.48
CA ALA A 747 -72.15 90.29 22.67
C ALA A 747 -71.07 89.46 23.38
N THR A 748 -71.15 88.14 23.29
CA THR A 748 -70.18 87.18 23.86
C THR A 748 -69.70 86.24 22.78
N ALA A 749 -68.40 86.23 22.51
CA ALA A 749 -67.76 85.31 21.57
C ALA A 749 -67.48 83.96 22.25
N ASN A 750 -67.90 82.85 21.63
CA ASN A 750 -67.73 81.49 22.13
C ASN A 750 -66.87 80.69 21.11
N PRO A 751 -65.53 80.73 21.24
CA PRO A 751 -64.64 79.98 20.37
C PRO A 751 -64.67 78.47 20.65
N SER A 752 -64.48 77.68 19.60
CA SER A 752 -64.40 76.23 19.61
C SER A 752 -63.32 75.76 18.62
N GLY A 753 -62.55 74.73 19.00
CA GLY A 753 -61.41 74.23 18.22
C GLY A 753 -60.16 75.14 18.31
N GLY A 754 -59.11 74.82 17.58
CA GLY A 754 -57.79 75.46 17.75
C GLY A 754 -57.09 75.03 19.05
N THR A 755 -56.08 75.79 19.46
CA THR A 755 -55.29 75.55 20.67
C THR A 755 -55.73 76.48 21.80
N ALA A 756 -56.19 75.92 22.92
CA ALA A 756 -56.75 76.69 24.05
C ALA A 756 -55.79 77.79 24.55
N GLY A 757 -56.35 78.96 24.87
CA GLY A 757 -55.61 80.19 25.18
C GLY A 757 -56.03 81.34 24.26
N TYR A 758 -57.33 81.55 24.12
CA TYR A 758 -57.89 82.48 23.14
C TYR A 758 -57.73 83.93 23.54
N THR A 759 -57.43 84.78 22.57
CA THR A 759 -57.45 86.24 22.67
C THR A 759 -58.50 86.82 21.74
N TYR A 760 -59.11 87.93 22.15
CA TYR A 760 -60.21 88.57 21.42
C TYR A 760 -59.79 89.98 21.01
N LEU A 761 -60.20 90.39 19.81
CA LEU A 761 -60.10 91.77 19.36
C LEU A 761 -61.39 92.14 18.63
N TRP A 762 -62.23 92.92 19.30
CA TRP A 762 -63.46 93.43 18.74
C TRP A 762 -63.23 94.70 17.91
N SER A 763 -64.12 94.98 16.96
CA SER A 763 -64.05 96.18 16.10
C SER A 763 -64.16 97.50 16.87
N ASN A 764 -64.65 97.48 18.12
CA ASN A 764 -64.65 98.60 19.06
C ASN A 764 -63.38 98.64 19.95
N SER A 765 -62.33 97.91 19.58
CA SER A 765 -61.04 97.80 20.29
C SER A 765 -61.09 97.11 21.66
N GLN A 766 -62.20 96.50 22.04
CA GLN A 766 -62.27 95.70 23.27
C GLN A 766 -61.66 94.31 23.08
N THR A 767 -61.10 93.74 24.14
CA THR A 767 -60.31 92.50 24.08
C THR A 767 -60.82 91.38 24.99
N THR A 768 -61.96 91.59 25.63
CA THR A 768 -62.64 90.60 26.48
C THR A 768 -63.53 89.68 25.63
N GLN A 769 -63.80 88.48 26.14
CA GLN A 769 -64.71 87.52 25.51
C GLN A 769 -66.14 88.10 25.35
N THR A 770 -66.60 88.81 26.38
CA THR A 770 -67.89 89.51 26.41
C THR A 770 -67.66 91.01 26.36
N ILE A 771 -68.42 91.69 25.50
CA ILE A 771 -68.50 93.13 25.38
C ILE A 771 -69.93 93.59 25.69
N SER A 772 -70.08 94.67 26.44
CA SER A 772 -71.36 95.23 26.87
C SER A 772 -71.38 96.75 26.67
N GLY A 773 -72.53 97.39 26.87
CA GLY A 773 -72.64 98.83 26.63
C GLY A 773 -72.79 99.17 25.14
N LEU A 774 -73.29 98.23 24.33
CA LEU A 774 -73.31 98.36 22.87
C LEU A 774 -74.57 99.09 22.40
N SER A 775 -74.38 100.04 21.48
CA SER A 775 -75.45 100.62 20.67
C SER A 775 -75.81 99.68 19.51
N ALA A 776 -76.92 99.96 18.81
CA ALA A 776 -77.23 99.19 17.59
C ALA A 776 -76.14 99.36 16.53
N GLY A 777 -75.73 98.26 15.91
CA GLY A 777 -74.63 98.23 14.95
C GLY A 777 -74.08 96.81 14.76
N THR A 778 -73.16 96.65 13.81
CA THR A 778 -72.45 95.39 13.57
C THR A 778 -71.06 95.44 14.21
N TYR A 779 -70.77 94.42 15.01
CA TYR A 779 -69.49 94.26 15.71
C TYR A 779 -68.78 93.02 15.15
N TYR A 780 -67.50 93.17 14.83
CA TYR A 780 -66.64 92.08 14.39
C TYR A 780 -65.72 91.67 15.52
N VAL A 781 -65.45 90.38 15.66
CA VAL A 781 -64.44 89.85 16.59
C VAL A 781 -63.42 89.05 15.81
N THR A 782 -62.15 89.37 16.00
CA THR A 782 -61.05 88.47 15.64
C THR A 782 -60.69 87.67 16.88
N VAL A 783 -60.78 86.35 16.80
CA VAL A 783 -60.31 85.46 17.86
C VAL A 783 -59.03 84.79 17.40
N ARG A 784 -57.98 84.85 18.22
CA ARG A 784 -56.74 84.10 18.01
C ARG A 784 -56.60 83.04 19.09
N ASP A 785 -56.10 81.88 18.72
CA ASP A 785 -55.74 80.82 19.66
C ASP A 785 -54.29 80.99 20.18
N ALA A 786 -53.82 80.08 21.04
CA ALA A 786 -52.47 80.16 21.62
C ALA A 786 -51.32 80.01 20.61
N ASN A 787 -51.59 79.43 19.43
CA ASN A 787 -50.63 79.28 18.34
C ASN A 787 -50.75 80.40 17.30
N ASN A 788 -51.45 81.48 17.63
CA ASN A 788 -51.75 82.64 16.77
C ASN A 788 -52.64 82.34 15.55
N CYS A 789 -53.29 81.18 15.50
CA CYS A 789 -54.27 80.86 14.47
C CYS A 789 -55.50 81.76 14.68
N SER A 790 -55.93 82.49 13.65
CA SER A 790 -56.97 83.51 13.77
C SER A 790 -58.22 83.18 12.96
N THR A 791 -59.39 83.50 13.51
CA THR A 791 -60.66 83.51 12.76
C THR A 791 -61.45 84.77 13.11
N THR A 792 -62.31 85.22 12.19
CA THR A 792 -63.15 86.40 12.35
C THR A 792 -64.62 86.04 12.27
N SER A 793 -65.43 86.61 13.15
CA SER A 793 -66.89 86.47 13.13
C SER A 793 -67.54 87.83 13.39
N SER A 794 -68.83 87.97 13.08
CA SER A 794 -69.56 89.23 13.21
C SER A 794 -70.94 89.03 13.81
N VAL A 795 -71.43 90.03 14.55
CA VAL A 795 -72.76 90.04 15.15
C VAL A 795 -73.41 91.41 14.99
N THR A 796 -74.71 91.45 14.72
CA THR A 796 -75.48 92.70 14.64
C THR A 796 -76.36 92.86 15.88
N ILE A 797 -76.14 93.94 16.62
CA ILE A 797 -76.98 94.41 17.74
C ILE A 797 -78.08 95.30 17.16
N THR A 798 -79.34 95.05 17.51
CA THR A 798 -80.49 95.84 17.05
C THR A 798 -81.10 96.69 18.18
N GLN A 799 -81.94 97.66 17.85
CA GLN A 799 -82.73 98.47 18.81
C GLN A 799 -84.19 98.59 18.34
N PRO A 800 -85.17 98.81 19.24
CA PRO A 800 -86.56 99.07 18.85
C PRO A 800 -86.73 100.46 18.20
N SER A 801 -87.89 100.70 17.59
CA SER A 801 -88.30 102.05 17.15
C SER A 801 -88.52 102.99 18.36
N ALA A 802 -88.47 104.31 18.16
CA ALA A 802 -88.72 105.27 19.23
C ALA A 802 -90.20 105.28 19.65
N VAL A 803 -90.49 105.48 20.94
CA VAL A 803 -91.86 105.66 21.44
C VAL A 803 -92.42 106.99 20.91
N THR A 804 -93.67 106.98 20.46
CA THR A 804 -94.39 108.15 19.94
C THR A 804 -95.70 108.32 20.69
N ALA A 805 -96.08 109.56 20.97
CA ALA A 805 -97.37 109.93 21.58
C ALA A 805 -98.03 111.04 20.74
N SER A 806 -99.32 110.90 20.43
CA SER A 806 -100.08 111.90 19.66
C SER A 806 -101.52 111.97 20.14
N ILE A 807 -102.13 113.16 20.14
CA ILE A 807 -103.53 113.32 20.56
C ILE A 807 -104.43 112.87 19.42
N SER A 808 -105.26 111.85 19.65
CA SER A 808 -106.15 111.28 18.63
C SER A 808 -107.51 111.96 18.57
N SER A 809 -108.01 112.50 19.69
CA SER A 809 -109.28 113.23 19.75
C SER A 809 -109.37 114.10 20.99
N SER A 810 -110.08 115.23 20.92
CA SER A 810 -110.44 116.03 22.11
C SER A 810 -111.77 116.76 21.93
N THR A 811 -112.49 116.98 23.04
CA THR A 811 -113.73 117.77 23.09
C THR A 811 -113.57 118.95 24.04
N ASN A 812 -114.01 120.14 23.59
CA ASN A 812 -114.06 121.35 24.41
C ASN A 812 -115.21 121.29 25.43
N VAL A 813 -115.18 122.13 26.45
CA VAL A 813 -116.29 122.21 27.42
C VAL A 813 -117.51 122.90 26.77
N SER A 814 -118.73 122.48 27.13
CA SER A 814 -119.95 122.92 26.45
C SER A 814 -120.50 124.28 26.92
N CYS A 815 -120.09 124.76 28.08
CA CYS A 815 -120.51 126.03 28.67
C CYS A 815 -119.33 126.75 29.34
N TYR A 816 -119.41 128.08 29.46
CA TYR A 816 -118.41 128.85 30.19
C TYR A 816 -118.33 128.34 31.65
N GLY A 817 -117.14 127.92 32.09
CA GLY A 817 -116.96 127.32 33.43
C GLY A 817 -117.36 125.85 33.55
N GLY A 818 -117.70 125.17 32.44
CA GLY A 818 -117.98 123.74 32.41
C GLY A 818 -116.73 122.87 32.60
N ASN A 819 -116.92 121.57 32.83
CA ASN A 819 -115.86 120.58 33.09
C ASN A 819 -116.05 119.27 32.32
N ASN A 820 -116.73 119.30 31.17
CA ASN A 820 -117.03 118.11 30.36
C ASN A 820 -116.09 117.92 29.15
N GLY A 821 -114.91 118.54 29.17
CA GLY A 821 -113.90 118.33 28.13
C GLY A 821 -113.26 116.94 28.24
N THR A 822 -112.75 116.42 27.12
CA THR A 822 -112.03 115.14 27.06
C THR A 822 -110.84 115.21 26.12
N ALA A 823 -109.83 114.36 26.32
CA ALA A 823 -108.72 114.17 25.38
C ALA A 823 -108.20 112.72 25.40
N THR A 824 -107.93 112.16 24.23
CA THR A 824 -107.42 110.79 24.06
C THR A 824 -106.06 110.81 23.37
N VAL A 825 -105.11 109.98 23.81
CA VAL A 825 -103.78 109.84 23.19
C VAL A 825 -103.63 108.50 22.46
N SER A 826 -102.97 108.49 21.30
CA SER A 826 -102.50 107.31 20.60
C SER A 826 -100.99 107.13 20.83
N ALA A 827 -100.59 105.91 21.23
CA ALA A 827 -99.20 105.52 21.45
C ALA A 827 -98.70 104.58 20.34
N GLY A 828 -97.43 104.70 19.96
CA GLY A 828 -96.80 103.86 18.94
C GLY A 828 -95.28 103.74 19.15
N GLY A 829 -94.64 102.80 18.44
CA GLY A 829 -93.19 102.54 18.55
C GLY A 829 -92.72 101.99 19.91
N GLY A 830 -91.42 101.78 20.11
CA GLY A 830 -90.90 101.15 21.32
C GLY A 830 -91.34 99.69 21.49
N THR A 831 -91.34 99.21 22.74
CA THR A 831 -91.72 97.84 23.12
C THR A 831 -93.17 97.82 23.65
N PRO A 832 -94.12 97.10 23.00
CA PRO A 832 -95.53 97.11 23.36
C PRO A 832 -95.80 96.84 24.85
N GLY A 833 -96.74 97.59 25.44
CA GLY A 833 -97.06 97.56 26.87
C GLY A 833 -97.10 98.97 27.46
N TYR A 834 -97.89 99.87 26.84
CA TYR A 834 -97.83 101.29 27.15
C TYR A 834 -98.56 101.66 28.45
N SER A 835 -98.01 102.62 29.18
CA SER A 835 -98.63 103.29 30.32
C SER A 835 -98.77 104.80 30.06
N TYR A 836 -99.81 105.40 30.62
CA TYR A 836 -100.16 106.81 30.40
C TYR A 836 -100.14 107.59 31.72
N THR A 837 -99.78 108.87 31.66
CA THR A 837 -99.86 109.77 32.81
C THR A 837 -100.18 111.18 32.34
N TRP A 838 -101.37 111.67 32.68
CA TRP A 838 -101.87 113.01 32.37
C TRP A 838 -101.65 113.96 33.54
N ASN A 839 -101.24 115.20 33.26
CA ASN A 839 -101.02 116.24 34.28
C ASN A 839 -102.31 116.86 34.88
N THR A 840 -103.39 116.09 35.00
CA THR A 840 -104.65 116.50 35.66
C THR A 840 -104.51 116.45 37.18
N SER A 841 -105.47 117.05 37.91
CA SER A 841 -105.53 116.97 39.39
C SER A 841 -106.90 116.42 39.83
N PRO A 842 -106.99 115.15 40.29
CA PRO A 842 -105.92 114.15 40.37
C PRO A 842 -105.41 113.68 38.99
N SER A 843 -104.17 113.16 38.93
CA SER A 843 -103.53 112.67 37.69
C SER A 843 -104.28 111.46 37.13
N GLN A 844 -104.59 111.48 35.84
CA GLN A 844 -105.25 110.36 35.14
C GLN A 844 -104.20 109.47 34.46
N THR A 845 -104.40 108.14 34.46
CA THR A 845 -103.43 107.16 33.92
C THR A 845 -104.00 106.30 32.78
N THR A 846 -105.20 106.61 32.33
CA THR A 846 -105.86 105.99 31.19
C THR A 846 -105.46 106.68 29.88
N GLN A 847 -105.68 105.99 28.77
CA GLN A 847 -105.45 106.54 27.43
C GLN A 847 -106.29 107.80 27.14
N THR A 848 -107.50 107.87 27.70
CA THR A 848 -108.39 109.04 27.62
C THR A 848 -108.44 109.73 28.97
N ALA A 849 -108.19 111.04 28.99
CA ALA A 849 -108.49 111.92 30.11
C ALA A 849 -109.87 112.55 29.93
N THR A 850 -110.68 112.54 30.98
CA THR A 850 -112.06 113.07 30.98
C THR A 850 -112.27 114.06 32.13
N GLY A 851 -113.39 114.79 32.11
CA GLY A 851 -113.70 115.76 33.16
C GLY A 851 -112.84 117.02 33.10
N LEU A 852 -112.31 117.34 31.92
CA LEU A 852 -111.36 118.43 31.73
C LEU A 852 -112.09 119.78 31.72
N ILE A 853 -111.56 120.75 32.45
CA ILE A 853 -111.93 122.17 32.34
C ILE A 853 -111.13 122.82 31.20
N ALA A 854 -111.45 124.06 30.83
CA ALA A 854 -110.63 124.78 29.87
C ALA A 854 -109.19 124.95 30.40
N GLY A 855 -108.19 124.58 29.58
CA GLY A 855 -106.79 124.50 29.98
C GLY A 855 -105.97 123.63 29.03
N THR A 856 -104.66 123.54 29.26
CA THR A 856 -103.75 122.68 28.48
C THR A 856 -103.29 121.49 29.31
N TYR A 857 -103.41 120.29 28.76
CA TYR A 857 -103.05 119.03 29.39
C TYR A 857 -101.94 118.33 28.62
N THR A 858 -100.99 117.74 29.35
CA THR A 858 -99.85 116.98 28.83
C THR A 858 -99.99 115.52 29.26
N VAL A 859 -99.77 114.60 28.33
CA VAL A 859 -99.67 113.16 28.62
C VAL A 859 -98.26 112.66 28.39
N THR A 860 -97.76 111.87 29.32
CA THR A 860 -96.54 111.05 29.16
C THR A 860 -96.94 109.62 28.88
N VAL A 861 -96.45 109.07 27.77
CA VAL A 861 -96.57 107.67 27.37
C VAL A 861 -95.25 106.98 27.64
N ARG A 862 -95.26 105.84 28.34
CA ARG A 862 -94.07 104.98 28.51
C ARG A 862 -94.35 103.61 27.93
N ASP A 863 -93.35 102.97 27.31
CA ASP A 863 -93.43 101.59 26.82
C ASP A 863 -93.07 100.56 27.92
N ALA A 864 -93.05 99.26 27.59
CA ALA A 864 -92.74 98.21 28.56
C ALA A 864 -91.30 98.24 29.13
N ASN A 865 -90.37 98.89 28.42
CA ASN A 865 -88.98 99.08 28.86
C ASN A 865 -88.77 100.47 29.51
N ASN A 866 -89.86 101.17 29.85
CA ASN A 866 -89.89 102.53 30.43
C ASN A 866 -89.34 103.65 29.52
N CYS A 867 -89.14 103.39 28.22
CA CYS A 867 -88.81 104.41 27.24
C CYS A 867 -90.05 105.33 27.06
N SER A 868 -89.89 106.66 27.03
CA SER A 868 -91.02 107.60 27.15
C SER A 868 -91.12 108.65 26.05
N ALA A 869 -92.35 109.07 25.72
CA ALA A 869 -92.67 110.22 24.87
C ALA A 869 -93.80 111.06 25.49
N THR A 870 -93.88 112.35 25.17
CA THR A 870 -94.93 113.26 25.69
C THR A 870 -95.65 113.99 24.56
N THR A 871 -96.92 114.36 24.77
CA THR A 871 -97.69 115.25 23.87
C THR A 871 -98.68 116.10 24.67
N THR A 872 -99.16 117.21 24.09
CA THR A 872 -100.07 118.17 24.76
C THR A 872 -101.35 118.43 23.96
N VAL A 873 -102.42 118.84 24.66
CA VAL A 873 -103.74 119.20 24.10
C VAL A 873 -104.35 120.37 24.86
N THR A 874 -105.05 121.28 24.17
CA THR A 874 -105.76 122.40 24.79
C THR A 874 -107.28 122.22 24.68
N ILE A 875 -107.98 122.35 25.80
CA ILE A 875 -109.45 122.34 25.92
C ILE A 875 -109.93 123.79 26.07
N ASN A 876 -110.88 124.22 25.23
CA ASN A 876 -111.43 125.59 25.20
C ASN A 876 -112.86 125.65 25.78
N GLN A 877 -113.38 126.87 26.03
CA GLN A 877 -114.76 127.12 26.50
C GLN A 877 -115.45 128.30 25.77
N PRO A 878 -116.81 128.33 25.66
CA PRO A 878 -117.58 129.46 25.11
C PRO A 878 -117.46 130.74 25.96
N THR A 879 -117.76 131.93 25.40
CA THR A 879 -117.76 133.23 26.12
C THR A 879 -118.96 133.40 27.07
N GLN A 880 -118.82 134.15 28.17
CA GLN A 880 -119.88 134.40 29.18
C GLN A 880 -121.11 135.14 28.59
N LEU A 881 -122.34 134.74 28.96
CA LEU A 881 -123.61 135.36 28.55
C LEU A 881 -123.99 136.57 29.43
N THR A 882 -124.42 137.68 28.83
CA THR A 882 -124.83 138.94 29.48
C THR A 882 -126.09 139.52 28.83
N VAL A 883 -126.90 140.32 29.55
CA VAL A 883 -128.15 140.93 29.04
C VAL A 883 -128.26 142.41 29.46
N SER A 884 -128.62 143.31 28.53
CA SER A 884 -128.90 144.73 28.80
C SER A 884 -130.40 145.07 28.69
N LEU A 885 -130.91 145.94 29.57
CA LEU A 885 -132.31 146.36 29.63
C LEU A 885 -132.46 147.87 29.39
N SER A 886 -133.52 148.30 28.69
CA SER A 886 -133.91 149.72 28.55
C SER A 886 -135.43 149.90 28.68
N GLN A 887 -135.88 151.06 29.18
CA GLN A 887 -137.30 151.36 29.38
C GLN A 887 -137.66 152.82 29.05
N ASN A 888 -138.90 153.05 28.62
CA ASN A 888 -139.56 154.35 28.56
C ASN A 888 -140.79 154.35 29.47
N ASN A 889 -140.87 155.36 30.34
CA ASN A 889 -141.99 155.51 31.28
C ASN A 889 -143.19 156.21 30.62
N VAL A 890 -144.38 156.01 31.18
CA VAL A 890 -145.64 156.61 30.71
C VAL A 890 -145.72 158.12 31.03
N ALA A 891 -146.28 158.94 30.14
CA ALA A 891 -146.20 160.40 30.19
C ALA A 891 -147.22 161.12 31.11
N CYS A 892 -148.33 160.46 31.46
CA CYS A 892 -149.38 161.00 32.33
C CYS A 892 -150.13 159.87 33.06
N ASN A 893 -150.81 160.21 34.17
CA ASN A 893 -151.51 159.24 35.01
C ASN A 893 -152.71 158.65 34.25
N GLY A 894 -152.77 157.32 34.13
CA GLY A 894 -153.77 156.57 33.34
C GLY A 894 -153.44 156.38 31.85
N GLY A 895 -152.29 156.87 31.36
CA GLY A 895 -151.85 156.64 29.97
C GLY A 895 -151.26 155.24 29.72
N ASN A 896 -150.99 154.91 28.46
CA ASN A 896 -150.52 153.59 28.01
C ASN A 896 -149.33 153.65 26.99
N SER A 897 -148.48 154.67 27.10
CA SER A 897 -147.31 154.91 26.21
C SER A 897 -145.94 154.36 26.69
N GLY A 898 -145.88 153.51 27.73
CA GLY A 898 -144.61 152.96 28.25
C GLY A 898 -144.10 151.74 27.47
N SER A 899 -142.77 151.49 27.45
CA SER A 899 -142.14 150.31 26.81
C SER A 899 -140.89 149.83 27.56
N ALA A 900 -140.51 148.55 27.42
CA ALA A 900 -139.24 147.99 27.89
C ALA A 900 -138.61 147.04 26.83
N THR A 901 -137.28 146.95 26.74
CA THR A 901 -136.54 146.11 25.77
C THR A 901 -135.33 145.43 26.43
N ALA A 902 -135.08 144.15 26.09
CA ALA A 902 -133.94 143.35 26.56
C ALA A 902 -133.06 142.87 25.37
N THR A 903 -131.74 142.93 25.50
CA THR A 903 -130.77 142.53 24.45
C THR A 903 -129.63 141.66 25.03
N PRO A 904 -129.50 140.36 24.66
CA PRO A 904 -128.43 139.48 25.12
C PRO A 904 -127.16 139.55 24.25
N SER A 905 -126.00 139.34 24.86
CA SER A 905 -124.67 139.22 24.22
C SER A 905 -123.81 138.15 24.92
N GLY A 906 -123.09 137.33 24.17
CA GLY A 906 -122.30 136.18 24.67
C GLY A 906 -123.11 134.88 24.83
N GLY A 907 -122.53 133.81 25.39
CA GLY A 907 -123.16 132.48 25.49
C GLY A 907 -123.21 131.67 24.18
N THR A 908 -123.98 130.58 24.17
CA THR A 908 -124.22 129.73 22.98
C THR A 908 -125.61 130.09 22.38
N PRO A 909 -125.73 130.45 21.09
CA PRO A 909 -126.98 130.99 20.50
C PRO A 909 -128.24 130.11 20.53
N SER A 910 -129.41 130.77 20.51
CA SER A 910 -130.81 130.35 20.81
C SER A 910 -131.27 130.75 22.22
N TYR A 911 -131.57 132.04 22.40
CA TYR A 911 -132.00 132.61 23.69
C TYR A 911 -133.53 132.59 23.85
N THR A 912 -134.02 132.46 25.08
CA THR A 912 -135.46 132.46 25.43
C THR A 912 -135.75 133.61 26.42
N TYR A 913 -136.87 134.35 26.25
CA TYR A 913 -137.24 135.55 27.02
C TYR A 913 -138.62 135.42 27.71
N TYR A 914 -138.85 136.10 28.84
CA TYR A 914 -140.14 136.14 29.59
C TYR A 914 -140.37 137.47 30.35
N MET A 915 -141.62 138.01 30.39
CA MET A 915 -142.01 139.27 31.09
C MET A 915 -143.20 139.06 32.05
N GLU A 916 -143.23 139.77 33.20
CA GLU A 916 -144.31 139.72 34.23
C GLU A 916 -144.81 141.12 34.67
N HIS A 917 -146.11 141.28 35.01
CA HIS A 917 -146.76 142.56 35.42
C HIS A 917 -147.33 142.49 36.86
N GLN A 918 -147.15 143.53 37.71
CA GLN A 918 -147.68 143.58 39.11
C GLN A 918 -148.43 144.89 39.42
N SER A 919 -149.55 144.85 40.16
CA SER A 919 -150.30 146.02 40.70
C SER A 919 -150.17 146.13 42.23
N GLN A 920 -149.89 147.32 42.79
CA GLN A 920 -149.84 147.60 44.26
C GLN A 920 -150.67 148.84 44.67
N SER A 921 -151.49 148.75 45.74
CA SER A 921 -152.03 149.90 46.52
C SER A 921 -152.42 149.56 47.98
N ASN A 922 -152.19 150.54 48.87
CA ASN A 922 -152.25 150.57 50.35
C ASN A 922 -153.65 150.72 51.01
N TYR A 923 -153.66 150.56 52.35
CA TYR A 923 -154.61 151.09 53.35
C TYR A 923 -154.76 152.64 53.33
N THR A 924 -155.83 153.11 54.00
CA THR A 924 -156.54 154.42 53.99
C THR A 924 -155.87 155.65 54.67
N ASN A 925 -156.24 156.85 54.15
CA ASN A 925 -156.22 158.24 54.68
C ASN A 925 -154.98 159.19 54.60
N CYS A 926 -155.17 160.22 53.74
CA CYS A 926 -154.80 161.65 53.72
C CYS A 926 -153.33 162.19 53.70
N ASN A 927 -153.05 162.86 52.57
CA ASN A 927 -152.08 163.92 52.21
C ASN A 927 -150.67 163.56 51.68
N ARG A 928 -150.49 163.92 50.39
CA ARG A 928 -149.27 164.17 49.58
C ARG A 928 -148.47 162.98 49.01
N ILE A 929 -148.96 162.48 47.87
CA ILE A 929 -148.30 162.39 46.53
C ILE A 929 -146.80 162.04 46.49
N ASN A 930 -146.45 160.78 46.19
CA ASN A 930 -145.98 160.31 44.87
C ASN A 930 -145.41 158.89 44.96
N SER A 931 -146.00 157.97 44.20
CA SER A 931 -145.59 156.57 44.04
C SER A 931 -144.47 156.41 43.00
N ARG A 932 -143.45 155.60 43.29
CA ARG A 932 -142.56 154.98 42.28
C ARG A 932 -142.53 153.47 42.48
N HIS A 933 -142.92 152.76 41.41
CA HIS A 933 -142.82 151.32 41.25
C HIS A 933 -141.37 150.96 40.85
N LEU A 934 -140.81 149.91 41.46
CA LEU A 934 -139.51 149.35 41.08
C LEU A 934 -139.66 147.84 40.89
N TYR A 935 -139.56 147.41 39.63
CA TYR A 935 -139.57 146.01 39.21
C TYR A 935 -138.17 145.43 39.42
N ARG A 936 -138.06 144.32 40.16
CA ARG A 936 -136.82 143.51 40.29
C ARG A 936 -136.99 142.24 39.45
N TYR A 937 -136.19 142.09 38.40
CA TYR A 937 -136.04 140.82 37.68
C TYR A 937 -135.00 139.94 38.39
N ARG A 938 -135.28 138.63 38.51
CA ARG A 938 -134.30 137.60 38.88
C ARG A 938 -133.62 137.07 37.61
N SER A 939 -132.30 136.91 37.67
CA SER A 939 -131.50 136.07 36.77
C SER A 939 -131.10 134.80 37.49
#